data_AF-A0A6J0LA67-F1
#
_entry.id   AF-A0A6J0LA67-F1
#
_cell.length_a   1.000
_cell.length_b   1.000
_cell.length_c   1.000
_cell.angle_alpha   90.00
_cell.angle_beta   90.00
_cell.angle_gamma   90.00
#
_symmetry.space_group_name_H-M   'P 1'
#
loop_
_entity.id
_entity.type
_entity.pdbx_description
1 polymer ?
#
loop_
_entity_poly.entity_id
_entity_poly.type
_entity_poly.pdbx_seq_one_letter_code
_entity_poly.pdbx_strand_id
1 'polypeptide(L)'
;MKRERLFFCIPLSLLTLFIFNGPSLITTAQNPNSSSSCNRICGGISIPFPFGIGHKDCYLNDWYEVVCNTTTTSSSDKPLAPFLSKINRELVSITLRNNIDTSYGVVHIKYPVTSSGCSQRPAVKPPPLNLTGKGSPFFITESNRLVSVGCEARALVTNIESQIIGCESSCEKSRLDKICSGYRCCQAVITAVKPQVIGVSLESSGGNTTQGGGRCEVAFLTNETYSPANVTEAEEIYSKGFSVVELGWFFDSRLRDPVGCVNLTETGMYTSAPSCVCEYGYFSGFGYSNCYCNSIGYRGNPYLPGGCLDIDECEEGRGVISCGEKTCVNVPGTYRCEAKETGKIKPVIQGLVLGLALLFLVLGIWGFINFVKKRRKLIRKRKFFKRNGGLLLKQQLTTQEGGNVEKTSKIFSSKELEKATDNFNKNRVLGQGGQGTVYKGMLVDGRIVAVKRSKVLDEDKVEEFINEVSVLSQINHRNIVKLMGCCLETEVPILVYEHIPNGDLFKRLHDDSDDYIIMTWEVRLRIAVEIAGALAYLHSAASTPVYHRDIKTTNILLDEKYRAKVSDFGTSRSVNIDQTHLTTLVAGTFGYLDPEYFQTSQFTDKSDVYSFGVVLVELITGEKPFSAMRSEENRGLASHFNEAMKQNRVLGIVDSRIKEECTHEQVLAVAKLARRCLSLKGKKRPNMREVSIELERIRSSPEDLEVTIEEEEEDEEIAMEMNIDDSWSVEMTAPASLFDLSPKLDVEPLVPHQTW
;
A
#
# COMPACT_ATOMS: atom_id res chain seq x y z
N MET A 1 1.99 -3.65 -19.48
CA MET A 1 1.86 -3.05 -18.13
C MET A 1 0.89 -3.82 -17.20
N LYS A 2 0.92 -5.18 -17.16
CA LYS A 2 0.02 -6.00 -16.32
C LYS A 2 0.69 -7.13 -15.52
N ARG A 3 2.03 -7.23 -15.53
CA ARG A 3 2.77 -8.32 -14.84
C ARG A 3 3.63 -7.89 -13.65
N GLU A 4 3.57 -6.61 -13.25
CA GLU A 4 4.42 -6.05 -12.18
C GLU A 4 3.71 -5.82 -10.84
N ARG A 5 2.38 -6.06 -10.76
CA ARG A 5 1.63 -5.91 -9.50
C ARG A 5 1.83 -7.05 -8.50
N LEU A 6 2.37 -8.21 -8.91
CA LEU A 6 2.51 -9.36 -8.01
C LEU A 6 3.74 -9.31 -7.09
N PHE A 7 4.81 -8.61 -7.46
CA PHE A 7 6.05 -8.55 -6.64
C PHE A 7 6.07 -7.42 -5.61
N PHE A 8 5.05 -6.56 -5.59
CA PHE A 8 4.88 -5.51 -4.59
C PHE A 8 4.01 -5.93 -3.40
N CYS A 9 3.35 -7.08 -3.45
CA CYS A 9 2.47 -7.55 -2.37
C CYS A 9 3.19 -8.37 -1.30
N ILE A 10 4.40 -8.88 -1.56
CA ILE A 10 5.11 -9.75 -0.60
C ILE A 10 5.83 -8.94 0.51
N PRO A 11 6.50 -7.80 0.25
CA PRO A 11 7.08 -7.01 1.33
C PRO A 11 6.06 -6.05 1.98
N LEU A 12 4.93 -5.74 1.32
CA LEU A 12 3.83 -5.00 1.96
C LEU A 12 3.03 -5.91 2.92
N SER A 13 2.84 -7.19 2.58
CA SER A 13 2.18 -8.18 3.44
C SER A 13 2.99 -8.45 4.72
N LEU A 14 4.32 -8.47 4.62
CA LEU A 14 5.21 -8.68 5.77
C LEU A 14 5.40 -7.41 6.63
N LEU A 15 5.24 -6.21 6.07
CA LEU A 15 5.26 -4.96 6.87
C LEU A 15 3.90 -4.67 7.54
N THR A 16 2.78 -5.15 6.98
CA THR A 16 1.47 -5.13 7.66
C THR A 16 1.38 -6.13 8.82
N LEU A 17 2.25 -7.15 8.86
CA LEU A 17 2.33 -8.12 9.95
C LEU A 17 3.22 -7.69 11.13
N PHE A 18 4.02 -6.63 10.98
CA PHE A 18 4.93 -6.16 12.05
C PHE A 18 4.72 -4.71 12.52
N ILE A 19 3.80 -3.95 11.92
CA ILE A 19 3.44 -2.58 12.36
C ILE A 19 2.08 -2.51 13.09
N PHE A 20 1.33 -3.61 13.18
CA PHE A 20 0.10 -3.70 13.98
C PHE A 20 0.31 -4.27 15.41
N ASN A 21 1.46 -3.99 16.03
CA ASN A 21 1.69 -4.25 17.46
C ASN A 21 2.19 -2.98 18.16
N GLY A 22 1.34 -1.95 18.13
CA GLY A 22 1.33 -0.80 19.03
C GLY A 22 -0.12 -0.59 19.46
N PRO A 23 -0.35 -0.14 20.70
CA PRO A 23 -1.42 -0.61 21.57
C PRO A 23 -2.75 -0.55 20.83
N SER A 24 -3.44 -1.69 20.76
CA SER A 24 -4.86 -1.70 20.41
C SER A 24 -5.49 -0.52 21.11
N LEU A 25 -6.12 0.34 20.32
CA LEU A 25 -7.01 1.36 20.83
C LEU A 25 -7.75 0.71 22.00
N ILE A 26 -7.70 1.38 23.15
CA ILE A 26 -8.79 1.33 24.09
C ILE A 26 -9.97 1.92 23.30
N THR A 27 -10.51 1.15 22.36
CA THR A 27 -11.94 1.00 22.22
C THR A 27 -12.32 0.71 23.65
N THR A 28 -12.90 1.71 24.32
CA THR A 28 -13.74 1.46 25.46
C THR A 28 -14.61 0.30 25.06
N ALA A 29 -14.19 -0.91 25.44
CA ALA A 29 -14.99 -2.08 25.37
C ALA A 29 -16.14 -1.67 26.26
N GLN A 30 -17.27 -1.34 25.62
CA GLN A 30 -18.52 -1.33 26.33
C GLN A 30 -18.53 -2.67 27.05
N ASN A 31 -18.52 -2.60 28.39
CA ASN A 31 -18.78 -3.72 29.25
C ASN A 31 -19.77 -4.64 28.54
N PRO A 32 -19.41 -5.90 28.21
CA PRO A 32 -20.41 -6.92 28.04
C PRO A 32 -20.93 -7.25 29.45
N ASN A 33 -21.56 -6.26 30.08
CA ASN A 33 -22.49 -6.45 31.17
C ASN A 33 -23.72 -7.14 30.56
N SER A 34 -23.61 -8.45 30.39
CA SER A 34 -24.73 -9.34 30.67
C SER A 34 -24.32 -10.14 31.90
N SER A 35 -24.38 -9.57 33.10
CA SER A 35 -25.63 -9.67 33.86
C SER A 35 -25.58 -8.88 35.19
N SER A 36 -25.16 -7.60 35.16
CA SER A 36 -25.33 -6.75 36.36
C SER A 36 -26.82 -6.51 36.71
N SER A 37 -27.76 -6.94 35.86
CA SER A 37 -29.21 -6.88 36.09
C SER A 37 -29.82 -8.15 36.68
N CYS A 38 -29.12 -9.29 36.64
CA CYS A 38 -29.65 -10.53 37.20
C CYS A 38 -29.38 -10.57 38.70
N ASN A 39 -30.43 -10.69 39.51
CA ASN A 39 -30.22 -10.99 40.92
C ASN A 39 -29.59 -12.37 41.06
N ARG A 40 -28.49 -12.47 41.81
CA ARG A 40 -27.70 -13.70 42.01
C ARG A 40 -27.72 -14.18 43.46
N ILE A 41 -28.46 -13.52 44.35
CA ILE A 41 -28.52 -13.90 45.77
C ILE A 41 -29.98 -14.10 46.17
N CYS A 42 -30.24 -15.21 46.84
CA CYS A 42 -31.56 -15.56 47.34
C CYS A 42 -31.45 -16.42 48.58
N GLY A 43 -32.16 -16.08 49.65
CA GLY A 43 -32.10 -16.85 50.91
C GLY A 43 -30.70 -16.96 51.52
N GLY A 44 -29.82 -15.99 51.26
CA GLY A 44 -28.44 -16.00 51.76
C GLY A 44 -27.48 -16.88 50.95
N ILE A 45 -27.90 -17.48 49.84
CA ILE A 45 -27.05 -18.29 48.97
C ILE A 45 -26.77 -17.61 47.63
N SER A 46 -25.59 -17.87 47.07
CA SER A 46 -25.18 -17.40 45.74
C SER A 46 -25.69 -18.35 44.66
N ILE A 47 -26.27 -17.79 43.60
CA ILE A 47 -26.85 -18.51 42.47
C ILE A 47 -25.98 -18.22 41.22
N PRO A 48 -24.89 -18.98 41.01
CA PRO A 48 -24.00 -18.79 39.87
C PRO A 48 -24.63 -19.32 38.58
N PHE A 49 -24.29 -18.71 37.44
CA PHE A 49 -24.59 -19.27 36.12
C PHE A 49 -24.00 -20.70 36.01
N PRO A 50 -24.69 -21.71 35.44
CA PRO A 50 -25.89 -21.64 34.60
C PRO A 50 -27.21 -21.37 35.33
N PHE A 51 -27.23 -21.37 36.66
CA PHE A 51 -28.41 -21.05 37.45
C PHE A 51 -28.68 -19.54 37.51
N GLY A 52 -29.94 -19.15 37.69
CA GLY A 52 -30.31 -17.74 37.72
C GLY A 52 -31.75 -17.49 38.11
N ILE A 53 -32.03 -16.24 38.47
CA ILE A 53 -33.33 -15.77 38.96
C ILE A 53 -33.90 -14.74 37.97
N GLY A 54 -35.20 -14.81 37.70
CA GLY A 54 -35.91 -13.76 36.96
C GLY A 54 -35.96 -13.99 35.45
N HIS A 55 -35.38 -13.08 34.67
CA HIS A 55 -35.49 -13.12 33.20
C HIS A 55 -34.78 -14.33 32.58
N LYS A 56 -35.28 -14.80 31.43
CA LYS A 56 -34.74 -15.97 30.70
C LYS A 56 -33.25 -15.88 30.35
N ASP A 57 -32.68 -14.68 30.31
CA ASP A 57 -31.25 -14.47 30.03
C ASP A 57 -30.36 -14.68 31.27
N CYS A 58 -30.94 -14.87 32.46
CA CYS A 58 -30.20 -15.04 33.72
C CYS A 58 -29.76 -16.48 33.99
N TYR A 59 -30.40 -17.47 33.36
CA TYR A 59 -30.14 -18.90 33.49
C TYR A 59 -30.08 -19.59 32.12
N LEU A 60 -29.46 -20.76 32.03
CA LEU A 60 -29.21 -21.42 30.73
C LEU A 60 -30.49 -21.94 30.05
N ASN A 61 -31.37 -22.60 30.82
CA ASN A 61 -32.68 -23.08 30.40
C ASN A 61 -33.58 -23.31 31.63
N ASP A 62 -34.85 -23.63 31.44
CA ASP A 62 -35.82 -23.76 32.53
C ASP A 62 -35.44 -24.78 33.62
N TRP A 63 -34.54 -25.74 33.37
CA TRP A 63 -34.04 -26.64 34.41
C TRP A 63 -33.13 -25.94 35.43
N TYR A 64 -32.49 -24.84 35.03
CA TYR A 64 -31.58 -24.03 35.85
C TYR A 64 -32.26 -22.80 36.48
N GLU A 65 -33.56 -22.61 36.24
CA GLU A 65 -34.32 -21.51 36.81
C GLU A 65 -34.46 -21.69 38.33
N VAL A 66 -34.07 -20.65 39.08
CA VAL A 66 -34.27 -20.53 40.52
C VAL A 66 -35.34 -19.49 40.80
N VAL A 67 -36.40 -19.88 41.51
CA VAL A 67 -37.49 -19.00 41.92
C VAL A 67 -37.35 -18.68 43.40
N CYS A 68 -37.38 -17.40 43.74
CA CYS A 68 -37.29 -16.93 45.11
C CYS A 68 -38.67 -16.65 45.69
N ASN A 69 -39.17 -17.56 46.52
CA ASN A 69 -40.49 -17.44 47.13
C ASN A 69 -40.40 -16.99 48.59
N THR A 70 -41.38 -16.20 49.05
CA THR A 70 -41.51 -15.86 50.47
C THR A 70 -42.05 -17.06 51.25
N THR A 71 -41.38 -17.46 52.31
CA THR A 71 -41.87 -18.52 53.22
C THR A 71 -43.11 -18.05 53.98
N THR A 72 -44.04 -18.97 54.25
CA THR A 72 -45.37 -18.71 54.86
C THR A 72 -45.35 -18.55 56.39
N THR A 73 -44.20 -18.34 57.01
CA THR A 73 -44.13 -18.10 58.46
C THR A 73 -44.45 -16.64 58.78
N SER A 74 -45.40 -16.45 59.69
CA SER A 74 -46.01 -15.19 60.08
C SER A 74 -45.10 -14.35 60.99
N SER A 75 -44.09 -13.71 60.41
CA SER A 75 -43.40 -12.57 61.03
C SER A 75 -42.86 -11.61 59.95
N SER A 76 -42.67 -10.35 60.30
CA SER A 76 -42.47 -9.20 59.40
C SER A 76 -41.10 -9.10 58.72
N ASP A 77 -40.21 -10.08 58.92
CA ASP A 77 -38.95 -10.24 58.17
C ASP A 77 -38.91 -11.63 57.53
N LYS A 78 -39.48 -11.79 56.34
CA LYS A 78 -39.55 -13.09 55.67
C LYS A 78 -38.24 -13.41 54.94
N PRO A 79 -37.51 -14.50 55.28
CA PRO A 79 -36.43 -14.97 54.44
C PRO A 79 -37.02 -15.53 53.13
N LEU A 80 -36.50 -15.02 52.00
CA LEU A 80 -36.74 -15.59 50.68
C LEU A 80 -36.11 -16.99 50.64
N ALA A 81 -36.85 -17.99 50.19
CA ALA A 81 -36.35 -19.34 49.99
C ALA A 81 -36.17 -19.61 48.48
N PRO A 82 -34.98 -20.05 48.04
CA PRO A 82 -34.73 -20.38 46.64
C PRO A 82 -35.27 -21.77 46.31
N PHE A 83 -35.98 -21.89 45.19
CA PHE A 83 -36.51 -23.17 44.69
C PHE A 83 -36.02 -23.43 43.27
N LEU A 84 -35.59 -24.67 42.99
CA LEU A 84 -35.41 -25.12 41.61
C LEU A 84 -36.78 -25.31 40.97
N SER A 85 -37.10 -24.49 39.96
CA SER A 85 -38.45 -24.36 39.38
C SER A 85 -39.03 -25.69 38.89
N LYS A 86 -38.28 -26.42 38.04
CA LYS A 86 -38.72 -27.71 37.46
C LYS A 86 -38.74 -28.87 38.45
N ILE A 87 -37.81 -28.89 39.41
CA ILE A 87 -37.70 -29.96 40.41
C ILE A 87 -38.69 -29.71 41.57
N ASN A 88 -39.11 -28.46 41.74
CA ASN A 88 -39.97 -27.99 42.83
C ASN A 88 -39.43 -28.40 44.21
N ARG A 89 -38.16 -28.07 44.46
CA ARG A 89 -37.47 -28.32 45.74
C ARG A 89 -36.66 -27.10 46.14
N GLU A 90 -36.63 -26.85 47.45
CA GLU A 90 -35.86 -25.75 48.03
C GLU A 90 -34.36 -26.07 47.93
N LEU A 91 -33.60 -25.09 47.48
CA LEU A 91 -32.17 -25.17 47.25
C LEU A 91 -31.41 -24.74 48.52
N VAL A 92 -30.39 -25.50 48.89
CA VAL A 92 -29.53 -25.26 50.07
C VAL A 92 -28.20 -24.67 49.64
N SER A 93 -27.59 -25.18 48.57
CA SER A 93 -26.34 -24.65 48.02
C SER A 93 -26.11 -25.12 46.59
N ILE A 94 -25.33 -24.35 45.83
CA ILE A 94 -24.82 -24.71 44.50
C ILE A 94 -23.31 -24.65 44.55
N THR A 95 -22.68 -25.72 44.10
CA THR A 95 -21.23 -25.83 43.96
C THR A 95 -20.89 -26.12 42.50
N LEU A 96 -20.09 -25.24 41.90
CA LEU A 96 -19.51 -25.48 40.57
C LEU A 96 -18.37 -26.50 40.67
N ARG A 97 -18.10 -27.24 39.59
CA ARG A 97 -16.90 -28.09 39.48
C ARG A 97 -15.65 -27.24 39.72
N ASN A 98 -14.77 -27.68 40.62
CA ASN A 98 -13.59 -26.92 41.05
C ASN A 98 -12.26 -27.66 40.88
N ASN A 99 -12.27 -28.95 40.56
CA ASN A 99 -11.07 -29.76 40.34
C ASN A 99 -11.32 -30.91 39.33
N ILE A 100 -10.24 -31.57 38.94
CA ILE A 100 -10.21 -32.72 38.05
C ILE A 100 -10.90 -33.96 38.68
N ASP A 101 -10.82 -34.12 40.01
CA ASP A 101 -11.31 -35.31 40.73
C ASP A 101 -12.84 -35.46 40.73
N THR A 102 -13.56 -34.35 40.53
CA THR A 102 -15.02 -34.34 40.44
C THR A 102 -15.44 -34.16 38.99
N SER A 103 -16.23 -35.07 38.44
CA SER A 103 -16.68 -35.00 37.04
C SER A 103 -17.93 -34.13 36.82
N TYR A 104 -18.48 -33.51 37.88
CA TYR A 104 -19.72 -32.75 37.84
C TYR A 104 -19.86 -31.68 38.92
N GLY A 105 -20.76 -30.72 38.67
CA GLY A 105 -21.20 -29.76 39.68
C GLY A 105 -22.24 -30.40 40.61
N VAL A 106 -22.42 -29.83 41.78
CA VAL A 106 -23.30 -30.37 42.83
C VAL A 106 -24.30 -29.30 43.27
N VAL A 107 -25.55 -29.72 43.50
CA VAL A 107 -26.55 -28.92 44.21
C VAL A 107 -27.12 -29.69 45.38
N HIS A 108 -27.32 -29.00 46.51
CA HIS A 108 -27.98 -29.56 47.68
C HIS A 108 -29.41 -29.06 47.75
N ILE A 109 -30.37 -29.97 47.92
CA ILE A 109 -31.80 -29.63 48.01
C ILE A 109 -32.42 -30.19 49.29
N LYS A 110 -33.47 -29.53 49.77
CA LYS A 110 -34.30 -30.07 50.85
C LYS A 110 -35.21 -31.17 50.31
N TYR A 111 -35.15 -32.35 50.91
CA TYR A 111 -36.02 -33.48 50.62
C TYR A 111 -36.91 -33.78 51.83
N PRO A 112 -38.22 -34.00 51.66
CA PRO A 112 -39.14 -34.24 52.76
C PRO A 112 -38.86 -35.59 53.45
N VAL A 113 -39.03 -35.62 54.77
CA VAL A 113 -38.94 -36.85 55.56
C VAL A 113 -40.27 -37.61 55.51
N THR A 114 -40.25 -38.88 55.09
CA THR A 114 -41.42 -39.76 55.16
C THR A 114 -41.53 -40.29 56.58
N SER A 115 -42.73 -40.24 57.19
CA SER A 115 -42.94 -40.67 58.57
C SER A 115 -44.14 -41.59 58.73
N SER A 116 -44.07 -42.50 59.69
CA SER A 116 -45.18 -43.32 60.18
C SER A 116 -45.27 -43.21 61.70
N GLY A 117 -46.47 -43.11 62.27
CA GLY A 117 -46.66 -43.05 63.73
C GLY A 117 -46.26 -41.75 64.45
N CYS A 118 -45.62 -40.78 63.77
CA CYS A 118 -45.10 -39.55 64.39
C CYS A 118 -46.13 -38.42 64.61
N SER A 119 -47.34 -38.54 64.07
CA SER A 119 -48.42 -37.54 64.20
C SER A 119 -49.80 -38.22 64.16
N GLN A 120 -50.82 -37.60 64.76
CA GLN A 120 -52.21 -38.10 64.70
C GLN A 120 -52.85 -37.94 63.31
N ARG A 121 -52.17 -37.25 62.38
CA ARG A 121 -52.62 -37.10 61.00
C ARG A 121 -52.10 -38.26 60.13
N PRO A 122 -52.88 -38.73 59.14
CA PRO A 122 -52.42 -39.79 58.25
C PRO A 122 -51.13 -39.37 57.53
N ALA A 123 -50.19 -40.31 57.40
CA ALA A 123 -48.90 -40.11 56.76
C ALA A 123 -49.09 -39.57 55.33
N VAL A 124 -48.67 -38.33 55.10
CA VAL A 124 -48.67 -37.73 53.77
C VAL A 124 -47.47 -38.29 53.02
N LYS A 125 -47.70 -39.10 51.98
CA LYS A 125 -46.63 -39.55 51.09
C LYS A 125 -46.09 -38.34 50.33
N PRO A 126 -44.83 -37.93 50.52
CA PRO A 126 -44.29 -36.82 49.78
C PRO A 126 -44.27 -37.13 48.28
N PRO A 127 -44.46 -36.13 47.40
CA PRO A 127 -44.35 -36.35 45.97
C PRO A 127 -42.94 -36.85 45.64
N PRO A 128 -42.79 -37.82 44.73
CA PRO A 128 -41.48 -38.33 44.37
C PRO A 128 -40.63 -37.20 43.76
N LEU A 129 -39.32 -37.30 43.93
CA LEU A 129 -38.37 -36.42 43.27
C LEU A 129 -38.28 -36.83 41.81
N ASN A 130 -38.85 -36.01 40.92
CA ASN A 130 -38.82 -36.27 39.49
C ASN A 130 -37.64 -35.55 38.85
N LEU A 131 -36.60 -36.30 38.50
CA LEU A 131 -35.46 -35.79 37.72
C LEU A 131 -35.56 -36.18 36.24
N THR A 132 -36.65 -36.85 35.84
CA THR A 132 -36.87 -37.31 34.46
C THR A 132 -37.47 -36.21 33.59
N GLY A 133 -37.10 -36.23 32.31
CA GLY A 133 -37.55 -35.26 31.33
C GLY A 133 -36.48 -35.02 30.26
N LYS A 134 -36.90 -34.67 29.05
CA LYS A 134 -35.98 -34.43 27.93
C LYS A 134 -35.02 -33.29 28.29
N GLY A 135 -33.72 -33.60 28.37
CA GLY A 135 -32.67 -32.62 28.69
C GLY A 135 -32.54 -32.27 30.17
N SER A 136 -33.04 -33.08 31.10
CA SER A 136 -32.76 -32.90 32.53
C SER A 136 -31.26 -33.04 32.82
N PRO A 137 -30.61 -32.03 33.42
CA PRO A 137 -29.20 -32.09 33.76
C PRO A 137 -28.91 -32.80 35.09
N PHE A 138 -29.94 -33.11 35.89
CA PHE A 138 -29.79 -33.56 37.27
C PHE A 138 -29.87 -35.08 37.43
N PHE A 139 -29.08 -35.62 38.36
CA PHE A 139 -29.12 -37.01 38.77
C PHE A 139 -28.76 -37.13 40.26
N ILE A 140 -29.14 -38.25 40.90
CA ILE A 140 -28.75 -38.51 42.28
C ILE A 140 -27.31 -39.01 42.36
N THR A 141 -26.49 -38.44 43.25
CA THR A 141 -25.10 -38.87 43.44
C THR A 141 -25.02 -40.11 44.33
N GLU A 142 -23.95 -40.89 44.20
CA GLU A 142 -23.66 -42.06 45.04
C GLU A 142 -23.36 -41.70 46.51
N SER A 143 -23.13 -40.41 46.80
CA SER A 143 -23.00 -39.88 48.16
C SER A 143 -24.30 -40.06 48.96
N ASN A 144 -25.45 -40.12 48.28
CA ASN A 144 -26.75 -40.23 48.94
C ASN A 144 -27.03 -41.66 49.43
N ARG A 145 -27.68 -41.71 50.59
CA ARG A 145 -28.10 -42.94 51.25
C ARG A 145 -29.58 -42.84 51.59
N LEU A 146 -30.28 -43.97 51.47
CA LEU A 146 -31.55 -44.16 52.13
C LEU A 146 -31.25 -44.40 53.61
N VAL A 147 -31.88 -43.64 54.50
CA VAL A 147 -31.78 -43.82 55.95
C VAL A 147 -33.18 -44.02 56.50
N SER A 148 -33.34 -45.03 57.36
CA SER A 148 -34.52 -45.26 58.19
C SER A 148 -34.12 -45.14 59.65
N VAL A 149 -34.92 -44.46 60.46
CA VAL A 149 -34.76 -44.36 61.91
C VAL A 149 -36.09 -44.72 62.56
N GLY A 150 -36.05 -45.67 63.49
CA GLY A 150 -37.24 -46.28 64.05
C GLY A 150 -37.03 -47.78 64.24
N CYS A 151 -38.04 -48.40 64.82
CA CYS A 151 -38.02 -49.78 65.25
C CYS A 151 -38.97 -50.58 64.37
N GLU A 152 -38.55 -51.72 63.80
CA GLU A 152 -39.37 -52.54 62.88
C GLU A 152 -39.78 -51.79 61.60
N ALA A 153 -38.94 -50.85 61.18
CA ALA A 153 -39.19 -49.95 60.06
C ALA A 153 -38.47 -50.44 58.80
N ARG A 154 -39.23 -50.73 57.74
CA ARG A 154 -38.70 -51.10 56.43
C ARG A 154 -38.83 -49.93 55.47
N ALA A 155 -37.70 -49.35 55.10
CA ALA A 155 -37.64 -48.26 54.13
C ALA A 155 -37.28 -48.82 52.76
N LEU A 156 -38.01 -48.39 51.73
CA LEU A 156 -37.77 -48.77 50.34
C LEU A 156 -37.68 -47.52 49.48
N VAL A 157 -36.74 -47.53 48.53
CA VAL A 157 -36.73 -46.55 47.44
C VAL A 157 -37.67 -47.03 46.35
N THR A 158 -38.65 -46.20 45.98
CA THR A 158 -39.64 -46.50 44.95
C THR A 158 -39.32 -45.77 43.65
N ASN A 159 -39.87 -46.27 42.53
CA ASN A 159 -39.79 -45.67 41.20
C ASN A 159 -38.38 -45.69 40.55
N ILE A 160 -37.44 -46.48 41.10
CA ILE A 160 -36.13 -46.75 40.50
C ILE A 160 -36.22 -47.81 39.39
N GLU A 161 -35.51 -47.58 38.28
CA GLU A 161 -35.38 -48.57 37.21
C GLU A 161 -34.44 -49.73 37.65
N SER A 162 -34.97 -50.96 37.58
CA SER A 162 -34.20 -52.23 37.65
C SER A 162 -33.51 -52.60 38.98
N GLN A 163 -33.69 -51.88 40.09
CA GLN A 163 -33.21 -52.29 41.43
C GLN A 163 -34.20 -51.92 42.55
N ILE A 164 -34.45 -52.84 43.48
CA ILE A 164 -35.13 -52.54 44.77
C ILE A 164 -34.03 -52.25 45.78
N ILE A 165 -33.87 -50.98 46.16
CA ILE A 165 -32.97 -50.57 47.23
C ILE A 165 -33.81 -50.35 48.47
N GLY A 166 -33.45 -51.04 49.55
CA GLY A 166 -34.18 -50.95 50.81
C GLY A 166 -33.29 -51.29 51.99
N CYS A 167 -33.71 -50.86 53.16
CA CYS A 167 -33.11 -51.26 54.40
C CYS A 167 -34.20 -51.47 55.46
N GLU A 168 -33.90 -52.29 56.46
CA GLU A 168 -34.81 -52.61 57.55
C GLU A 168 -34.09 -52.44 58.89
N SER A 169 -34.79 -51.88 59.88
CA SER A 169 -34.31 -51.74 61.25
C SER A 169 -35.12 -52.60 62.23
N SER A 170 -34.44 -53.17 63.22
CA SER A 170 -34.99 -53.98 64.31
C SER A 170 -34.69 -53.36 65.68
N CYS A 171 -35.51 -53.69 66.68
CA CYS A 171 -35.28 -53.32 68.08
C CYS A 171 -34.41 -54.33 68.84
N GLU A 172 -34.01 -55.43 68.21
CA GLU A 172 -33.13 -56.43 68.83
C GLU A 172 -31.68 -55.95 68.83
N LYS A 173 -31.02 -55.96 69.99
CA LYS A 173 -29.63 -55.52 70.12
C LYS A 173 -28.70 -56.38 69.26
N SER A 174 -28.23 -55.84 68.14
CA SER A 174 -27.08 -56.37 67.41
C SER A 174 -25.77 -55.74 67.95
N ARG A 175 -24.61 -56.32 67.60
CA ARG A 175 -23.30 -55.73 67.97
C ARG A 175 -23.25 -54.27 67.45
N LEU A 176 -22.79 -53.34 68.30
CA LEU A 176 -22.61 -51.93 67.91
C LEU A 176 -21.66 -51.85 66.70
N ASP A 177 -22.22 -51.69 65.51
CA ASP A 177 -21.47 -51.31 64.32
C ASP A 177 -21.19 -49.81 64.35
N LYS A 178 -20.09 -49.40 63.70
CA LYS A 178 -19.77 -47.97 63.49
C LYS A 178 -20.77 -47.27 62.56
N ILE A 179 -21.68 -48.03 61.95
CA ILE A 179 -22.62 -47.61 60.92
C ILE A 179 -24.03 -48.09 61.30
N CYS A 180 -25.03 -47.36 60.82
CA CYS A 180 -26.44 -47.67 60.95
C CYS A 180 -26.84 -48.96 60.18
N SER A 181 -26.57 -50.13 60.77
CA SER A 181 -26.67 -51.46 60.11
C SER A 181 -27.91 -52.29 60.47
N GLY A 182 -28.96 -51.68 61.05
CA GLY A 182 -30.23 -52.37 61.33
C GLY A 182 -30.63 -52.45 62.81
N TYR A 183 -29.88 -51.88 63.75
CA TYR A 183 -30.37 -51.70 65.13
C TYR A 183 -30.90 -50.27 65.32
N ARG A 184 -32.22 -50.12 65.52
CA ARG A 184 -32.95 -48.82 65.63
C ARG A 184 -32.83 -47.85 64.47
N CYS A 185 -31.93 -48.11 63.54
CA CYS A 185 -31.76 -47.37 62.32
C CYS A 185 -31.13 -48.30 61.26
N CYS A 186 -31.40 -48.02 59.99
CA CYS A 186 -30.71 -48.67 58.87
C CYS A 186 -30.31 -47.65 57.82
N GLN A 187 -29.26 -47.95 57.06
CA GLN A 187 -28.91 -47.19 55.87
C GLN A 187 -28.56 -48.08 54.67
N ALA A 188 -28.91 -47.65 53.47
CA ALA A 188 -28.53 -48.30 52.21
C ALA A 188 -27.98 -47.26 51.21
N VAL A 189 -26.93 -47.62 50.48
CA VAL A 189 -26.33 -46.78 49.43
C VAL A 189 -27.20 -46.82 48.18
N ILE A 190 -27.35 -45.66 47.52
CA ILE A 190 -28.03 -45.57 46.23
C ILE A 190 -26.98 -45.67 45.12
N THR A 191 -27.11 -46.69 44.27
CA THR A 191 -26.11 -47.12 43.27
C THR A 191 -26.40 -46.60 41.84
N ALA A 192 -27.36 -45.68 41.67
CA ALA A 192 -27.89 -45.31 40.36
C ALA A 192 -27.57 -43.86 39.97
N VAL A 193 -26.60 -43.69 39.05
CA VAL A 193 -26.17 -42.39 38.49
C VAL A 193 -26.90 -42.10 37.17
N LYS A 194 -28.23 -41.92 37.20
CA LYS A 194 -29.06 -41.54 36.04
C LYS A 194 -30.22 -40.62 36.46
N PRO A 195 -30.79 -39.80 35.54
CA PRO A 195 -32.00 -39.05 35.82
C PRO A 195 -33.18 -40.01 35.95
N GLN A 196 -33.78 -40.07 37.14
CA GLN A 196 -34.83 -41.02 37.47
C GLN A 196 -35.84 -40.41 38.45
N VAL A 197 -37.00 -41.05 38.60
CA VAL A 197 -38.00 -40.67 39.60
C VAL A 197 -37.68 -41.40 40.89
N ILE A 198 -37.56 -40.68 42.00
CA ILE A 198 -37.14 -41.27 43.28
C ILE A 198 -38.16 -40.95 44.36
N GLY A 199 -38.87 -41.98 44.82
CA GLY A 199 -39.72 -41.92 46.00
C GLY A 199 -39.11 -42.67 47.17
N VAL A 200 -39.50 -42.33 48.39
CA VAL A 200 -39.20 -43.10 49.59
C VAL A 200 -40.52 -43.57 50.19
N SER A 201 -40.68 -44.88 50.31
CA SER A 201 -41.79 -45.49 51.02
C SER A 201 -41.31 -46.12 52.32
N LEU A 202 -42.19 -46.07 53.31
CA LEU A 202 -42.00 -46.68 54.61
C LEU A 202 -43.10 -47.72 54.83
N GLU A 203 -42.70 -48.94 55.16
CA GLU A 203 -43.55 -50.06 55.53
C GLU A 203 -43.21 -50.45 56.96
N SER A 204 -44.22 -50.61 57.82
CA SER A 204 -44.02 -51.13 59.17
C SER A 204 -44.13 -52.66 59.10
N SER A 205 -43.13 -53.37 59.61
CA SER A 205 -43.11 -54.85 59.58
C SER A 205 -43.88 -55.49 60.76
N GLY A 206 -44.47 -54.69 61.63
CA GLY A 206 -45.23 -55.14 62.79
C GLY A 206 -46.66 -55.57 62.45
N GLY A 207 -46.99 -56.84 62.65
CA GLY A 207 -48.37 -57.35 62.58
C GLY A 207 -49.27 -56.70 63.64
N ASN A 208 -50.57 -56.57 63.32
CA ASN A 208 -51.64 -56.08 64.20
C ASN A 208 -51.42 -56.44 65.68
N THR A 209 -50.82 -55.53 66.45
CA THR A 209 -50.85 -55.56 67.90
C THR A 209 -51.64 -54.34 68.35
N THR A 210 -52.87 -54.63 68.75
CA THR A 210 -53.81 -53.72 69.39
C THR A 210 -53.32 -53.33 70.78
N GLN A 211 -52.31 -52.46 70.87
CA GLN A 211 -52.10 -51.58 72.03
C GLN A 211 -51.57 -50.23 71.54
N GLY A 212 -52.36 -49.17 71.80
CA GLY A 212 -52.09 -47.81 71.35
C GLY A 212 -50.71 -47.30 71.77
N GLY A 213 -49.96 -46.82 70.78
CA GLY A 213 -48.64 -46.23 70.92
C GLY A 213 -47.73 -46.60 69.76
N GLY A 214 -48.13 -46.31 68.52
CA GLY A 214 -47.26 -46.50 67.36
C GLY A 214 -45.99 -45.68 67.56
N ARG A 215 -44.82 -46.34 67.53
CA ARG A 215 -43.54 -45.65 67.66
C ARG A 215 -43.29 -44.84 66.39
N CYS A 216 -42.73 -43.64 66.53
CA CYS A 216 -42.39 -42.80 65.39
C CYS A 216 -41.28 -43.46 64.57
N GLU A 217 -41.54 -43.65 63.29
CA GLU A 217 -40.61 -44.18 62.31
C GLU A 217 -40.45 -43.15 61.19
N VAL A 218 -39.23 -42.94 60.72
CA VAL A 218 -38.92 -42.01 59.63
C VAL A 218 -38.01 -42.65 58.60
N ALA A 219 -38.23 -42.31 57.34
CA ALA A 219 -37.37 -42.70 56.22
C ALA A 219 -37.14 -41.50 55.28
N PHE A 220 -35.88 -41.31 54.88
CA PHE A 220 -35.49 -40.16 54.08
C PHE A 220 -34.18 -40.43 53.31
N LEU A 221 -33.90 -39.57 52.35
CA LEU A 221 -32.63 -39.57 51.61
C LEU A 221 -31.71 -38.49 52.17
N THR A 222 -30.43 -38.81 52.32
CA THR A 222 -29.44 -37.85 52.81
C THR A 222 -28.05 -38.14 52.26
N ASN A 223 -27.22 -37.10 52.09
CA ASN A 223 -25.79 -37.27 51.83
C ASN A 223 -24.95 -37.37 53.12
N GLU A 224 -25.57 -37.23 54.29
CA GLU A 224 -24.91 -37.41 55.59
C GLU A 224 -24.76 -38.90 55.95
N THR A 225 -23.73 -39.22 56.75
CA THR A 225 -23.52 -40.58 57.25
C THR A 225 -23.98 -40.68 58.70
N TYR A 226 -24.89 -41.61 58.98
CA TYR A 226 -25.45 -41.81 60.30
C TYR A 226 -24.80 -43.03 60.99
N SER A 227 -24.48 -42.86 62.27
CA SER A 227 -23.98 -43.92 63.14
C SER A 227 -24.91 -44.07 64.34
N PRO A 228 -24.95 -45.24 65.01
CA PRO A 228 -25.74 -45.41 66.22
C PRO A 228 -25.43 -44.42 67.35
N ALA A 229 -24.28 -43.74 67.31
CA ALA A 229 -23.88 -42.71 68.27
C ALA A 229 -24.39 -41.29 67.92
N ASN A 230 -24.70 -41.03 66.64
CA ASN A 230 -25.04 -39.70 66.13
C ASN A 230 -26.49 -39.60 65.60
N VAL A 231 -27.23 -40.70 65.55
CA VAL A 231 -28.64 -40.71 65.14
C VAL A 231 -29.50 -40.08 66.23
N THR A 232 -30.15 -38.98 65.90
CA THR A 232 -31.19 -38.34 66.71
C THR A 232 -32.47 -39.18 66.71
N GLU A 233 -33.32 -39.01 67.73
CA GLU A 233 -34.60 -39.71 67.80
C GLU A 233 -35.50 -39.37 66.60
N ALA A 234 -36.36 -40.31 66.20
CA ALA A 234 -37.17 -40.20 64.99
C ALA A 234 -38.09 -38.96 65.01
N GLU A 235 -38.60 -38.58 66.19
CA GLU A 235 -39.44 -37.40 66.41
C GLU A 235 -38.69 -36.10 66.13
N GLU A 236 -37.40 -36.04 66.45
CA GLU A 236 -36.57 -34.85 66.22
C GLU A 236 -36.31 -34.67 64.72
N ILE A 237 -36.00 -35.76 64.02
CA ILE A 237 -35.85 -35.77 62.55
C ILE A 237 -37.15 -35.37 61.87
N TYR A 238 -38.28 -35.90 62.35
CA TYR A 238 -39.60 -35.51 61.87
C TYR A 238 -39.89 -34.02 62.13
N SER A 239 -39.53 -33.49 63.29
CA SER A 239 -39.72 -32.08 63.64
C SER A 239 -38.92 -31.11 62.74
N LYS A 240 -37.74 -31.55 62.26
CA LYS A 240 -36.93 -30.83 61.27
C LYS A 240 -37.62 -30.78 59.90
N GLY A 241 -38.43 -31.79 59.58
CA GLY A 241 -39.32 -31.83 58.40
C GLY A 241 -38.63 -32.11 57.06
N PHE A 242 -37.31 -31.95 56.97
CA PHE A 242 -36.54 -32.22 55.76
C PHE A 242 -35.13 -32.76 56.06
N SER A 243 -34.58 -33.46 55.08
CA SER A 243 -33.18 -33.85 54.97
C SER A 243 -32.53 -33.16 53.77
N VAL A 244 -31.20 -33.21 53.67
CA VAL A 244 -30.45 -32.62 52.56
C VAL A 244 -30.04 -33.73 51.59
N VAL A 245 -30.43 -33.59 50.33
CA VAL A 245 -30.06 -34.52 49.25
C VAL A 245 -29.12 -33.82 48.29
N GLU A 246 -28.08 -34.55 47.87
CA GLU A 246 -27.08 -34.10 46.93
C GLU A 246 -27.45 -34.54 45.50
N LEU A 247 -27.57 -33.59 44.58
CA LEU A 247 -27.78 -33.87 43.16
C LEU A 247 -26.56 -33.43 42.36
N GLY A 248 -26.09 -34.31 41.49
CA GLY A 248 -25.11 -33.98 40.47
C GLY A 248 -25.79 -33.29 39.30
N TRP A 249 -25.07 -32.38 38.63
CA TRP A 249 -25.57 -31.73 37.43
C TRP A 249 -24.49 -31.51 36.36
N PHE A 250 -24.94 -31.45 35.10
CA PHE A 250 -24.11 -31.31 33.91
C PHE A 250 -24.55 -30.12 33.06
N PHE A 251 -23.64 -29.28 32.58
CA PHE A 251 -23.97 -28.14 31.70
C PHE A 251 -24.43 -28.62 30.31
N ASP A 252 -25.58 -28.12 29.82
CA ASP A 252 -26.10 -28.51 28.50
C ASP A 252 -25.33 -27.79 27.38
N SER A 253 -24.39 -28.48 26.76
CA SER A 253 -23.48 -27.91 25.75
C SER A 253 -24.16 -27.57 24.43
N ARG A 254 -25.36 -28.12 24.16
CA ARG A 254 -26.09 -27.85 22.89
C ARG A 254 -26.57 -26.42 22.76
N LEU A 255 -26.74 -25.72 23.88
CA LEU A 255 -27.35 -24.39 23.93
C LEU A 255 -26.31 -23.27 23.87
N ARG A 256 -25.09 -23.53 24.36
CA ARG A 256 -24.00 -22.57 24.41
C ARG A 256 -22.69 -23.30 24.65
N ASP A 257 -21.71 -23.11 23.78
CA ASP A 257 -20.35 -23.54 24.08
C ASP A 257 -19.68 -22.56 25.05
N PRO A 258 -19.01 -23.03 26.11
CA PRO A 258 -18.18 -22.19 26.96
C PRO A 258 -16.98 -21.68 26.14
N VAL A 259 -17.10 -20.46 25.63
CA VAL A 259 -16.09 -19.82 24.77
C VAL A 259 -14.82 -19.57 25.57
N GLY A 260 -13.70 -20.18 25.15
CA GLY A 260 -12.36 -19.92 25.68
C GLY A 260 -11.78 -20.99 26.62
N CYS A 261 -12.51 -22.08 26.89
CA CYS A 261 -11.99 -23.21 27.67
C CYS A 261 -11.35 -24.27 26.78
N VAL A 262 -10.28 -24.92 27.25
CA VAL A 262 -9.58 -25.98 26.52
C VAL A 262 -10.25 -27.33 26.75
N ASN A 263 -10.38 -28.12 25.69
CA ASN A 263 -10.94 -29.47 25.75
C ASN A 263 -9.93 -30.45 26.36
N LEU A 264 -10.30 -31.08 27.48
CA LEU A 264 -9.47 -32.06 28.19
C LEU A 264 -9.20 -33.33 27.36
N THR A 265 -10.08 -33.71 26.42
CA THR A 265 -9.99 -34.98 25.69
C THR A 265 -9.00 -34.98 24.51
N GLU A 266 -8.49 -33.81 24.09
CA GLU A 266 -7.69 -33.68 22.86
C GLU A 266 -6.20 -33.38 23.05
N THR A 267 -5.73 -33.06 24.27
CA THR A 267 -4.35 -32.56 24.42
C THR A 267 -3.50 -33.36 25.40
N GLY A 268 -2.44 -33.96 24.86
CA GLY A 268 -1.22 -34.27 25.59
C GLY A 268 -0.52 -33.00 26.05
N MET A 269 -0.06 -33.05 27.30
CA MET A 269 0.81 -32.15 28.06
C MET A 269 1.53 -31.04 27.25
N TYR A 270 1.02 -29.81 27.30
CA TYR A 270 1.75 -28.59 26.94
C TYR A 270 1.92 -27.66 28.15
N THR A 271 3.00 -26.88 28.11
CA THR A 271 3.76 -26.29 29.23
C THR A 271 3.23 -24.98 29.82
N SER A 272 1.98 -24.62 29.58
CA SER A 272 1.29 -23.50 30.24
C SER A 272 -0.16 -23.88 30.48
N ALA A 273 -0.52 -24.15 31.74
CA ALA A 273 -1.82 -24.70 32.08
C ALA A 273 -2.93 -23.69 31.73
N PRO A 274 -3.95 -24.07 30.96
CA PRO A 274 -5.02 -23.15 30.55
C PRO A 274 -5.81 -22.61 31.75
N SER A 275 -6.39 -21.42 31.61
CA SER A 275 -7.20 -20.77 32.66
C SER A 275 -8.52 -21.51 32.94
N CYS A 276 -9.09 -22.11 31.90
CA CYS A 276 -10.33 -22.88 31.95
C CYS A 276 -10.18 -24.19 31.17
N VAL A 277 -10.75 -25.26 31.72
CA VAL A 277 -10.72 -26.60 31.15
C VAL A 277 -12.14 -27.18 31.13
N CYS A 278 -12.53 -27.80 30.02
CA CYS A 278 -13.81 -28.46 29.84
C CYS A 278 -13.65 -29.94 29.46
N GLU A 279 -14.48 -30.78 30.05
CA GLU A 279 -14.66 -32.17 29.67
C GLU A 279 -16.01 -32.32 28.97
N TYR A 280 -16.04 -32.99 27.82
CA TYR A 280 -17.25 -33.19 27.04
C TYR A 280 -17.67 -34.65 27.09
N GLY A 281 -18.96 -34.88 27.29
CA GLY A 281 -19.50 -36.23 27.37
C GLY A 281 -20.95 -36.30 26.92
N TYR A 282 -21.53 -37.48 27.05
CA TYR A 282 -22.93 -37.71 26.71
C TYR A 282 -23.65 -38.31 27.93
N PHE A 283 -24.73 -37.68 28.37
CA PHE A 283 -25.51 -38.10 29.53
C PHE A 283 -27.00 -37.99 29.22
N SER A 284 -27.76 -39.06 29.47
CA SER A 284 -29.22 -39.08 29.32
C SER A 284 -29.75 -38.52 27.97
N GLY A 285 -29.10 -38.87 26.86
CA GLY A 285 -29.58 -38.50 25.53
C GLY A 285 -29.22 -37.08 25.07
N PHE A 286 -28.30 -36.39 25.75
CA PHE A 286 -27.73 -35.13 25.27
C PHE A 286 -26.24 -34.99 25.60
N GLY A 287 -25.55 -34.17 24.79
CA GLY A 287 -24.17 -33.80 25.04
C GLY A 287 -24.09 -32.80 26.18
N TYR A 288 -23.14 -33.01 27.08
CA TYR A 288 -22.84 -32.07 28.16
C TYR A 288 -21.39 -31.60 28.10
N SER A 289 -21.14 -30.44 28.69
CA SER A 289 -19.81 -29.96 29.03
C SER A 289 -19.69 -29.83 30.54
N ASN A 290 -18.51 -30.10 31.08
CA ASN A 290 -18.23 -29.91 32.49
C ASN A 290 -16.90 -29.21 32.67
N CYS A 291 -16.99 -27.93 32.99
CA CYS A 291 -15.87 -27.03 32.99
C CYS A 291 -15.51 -26.61 34.40
N TYR A 292 -14.22 -26.36 34.62
CA TYR A 292 -13.68 -25.80 35.85
C TYR A 292 -12.58 -24.80 35.53
N CYS A 293 -12.43 -23.78 36.38
CA CYS A 293 -11.25 -22.93 36.35
C CYS A 293 -10.07 -23.70 36.94
N ASN A 294 -8.90 -23.56 36.34
CA ASN A 294 -7.72 -24.26 36.82
C ASN A 294 -7.35 -23.80 38.23
N SER A 295 -7.59 -24.67 39.21
CA SER A 295 -7.48 -24.36 40.64
C SER A 295 -6.08 -24.03 41.13
N ILE A 296 -5.05 -24.21 40.29
CA ILE A 296 -3.66 -23.84 40.59
C ILE A 296 -3.49 -22.32 40.70
N GLY A 297 -4.14 -21.55 39.82
CA GLY A 297 -3.93 -20.10 39.72
C GLY A 297 -5.14 -19.31 39.19
N TYR A 298 -6.29 -19.95 39.01
CA TYR A 298 -7.51 -19.29 38.53
C TYR A 298 -8.72 -19.63 39.41
N ARG A 299 -9.62 -18.65 39.58
CA ARG A 299 -10.90 -18.80 40.28
C ARG A 299 -12.04 -18.17 39.49
N GLY A 300 -13.28 -18.53 39.81
CA GLY A 300 -14.46 -17.90 39.23
C GLY A 300 -15.39 -18.90 38.56
N ASN A 301 -16.04 -18.48 37.47
CA ASN A 301 -17.07 -19.27 36.80
C ASN A 301 -16.66 -19.61 35.35
N PRO A 302 -16.33 -20.87 35.05
CA PRO A 302 -15.86 -21.28 33.73
C PRO A 302 -16.95 -21.23 32.64
N TYR A 303 -18.23 -21.13 33.02
CA TYR A 303 -19.35 -21.09 32.08
C TYR A 303 -19.68 -19.68 31.58
N LEU A 304 -18.94 -18.66 32.05
CA LEU A 304 -19.03 -17.28 31.57
C LEU A 304 -17.82 -16.97 30.67
N PRO A 305 -18.00 -16.17 29.60
CA PRO A 305 -16.87 -15.70 28.79
C PRO A 305 -15.85 -14.94 29.66
N GLY A 306 -14.62 -15.44 29.73
CA GLY A 306 -13.57 -14.87 30.59
C GLY A 306 -13.84 -14.99 32.10
N GLY A 307 -14.74 -15.88 32.52
CA GLY A 307 -15.15 -15.98 33.92
C GLY A 307 -14.13 -16.67 34.85
N CYS A 308 -13.08 -17.27 34.31
CA CYS A 308 -11.92 -17.71 35.08
C CYS A 308 -10.92 -16.57 35.21
N LEU A 309 -10.88 -15.98 36.40
CA LEU A 309 -10.04 -14.86 36.77
C LEU A 309 -8.73 -15.37 37.36
N ASP A 310 -7.65 -14.73 36.96
CA ASP A 310 -6.31 -14.94 37.52
C ASP A 310 -6.31 -14.61 39.02
N ILE A 311 -5.67 -15.46 39.81
CA ILE A 311 -5.46 -15.22 41.24
C ILE A 311 -4.16 -14.45 41.38
N ASP A 312 -4.22 -13.24 41.95
CA ASP A 312 -2.99 -12.54 42.29
C ASP A 312 -2.40 -13.12 43.59
N GLU A 313 -1.49 -14.09 43.44
CA GLU A 313 -0.90 -14.72 44.63
C GLU A 313 0.02 -13.76 45.40
N CYS A 314 0.47 -12.66 44.77
CA CYS A 314 1.26 -11.63 45.45
C CYS A 314 0.38 -10.75 46.35
N GLU A 315 -0.84 -10.39 45.95
CA GLU A 315 -1.79 -9.67 46.81
C GLU A 315 -2.38 -10.55 47.93
N GLU A 316 -2.63 -11.84 47.66
CA GLU A 316 -3.14 -12.79 48.66
C GLU A 316 -2.05 -13.25 49.66
N GLY A 317 -0.83 -12.69 49.59
CA GLY A 317 0.27 -12.91 50.51
C GLY A 317 1.03 -14.23 50.35
N ARG A 318 0.44 -15.22 49.66
CA ARG A 318 1.05 -16.54 49.41
C ARG A 318 2.33 -16.43 48.57
N GLY A 319 2.32 -15.62 47.52
CA GLY A 319 3.46 -15.35 46.65
C GLY A 319 4.57 -14.56 47.35
N VAL A 320 4.20 -13.64 48.26
CA VAL A 320 5.17 -12.86 49.06
C VAL A 320 5.93 -13.76 50.03
N ILE A 321 5.24 -14.71 50.69
CA ILE A 321 5.88 -15.69 51.58
C ILE A 321 6.86 -16.58 50.80
N SER A 322 6.46 -17.04 49.61
CA SER A 322 7.30 -17.93 48.78
C SER A 322 8.51 -17.22 48.13
N CYS A 323 8.41 -15.93 47.82
CA CYS A 323 9.50 -15.18 47.17
C CYS A 323 10.59 -14.65 48.12
N GLY A 324 10.35 -14.64 49.44
CA GLY A 324 11.35 -14.19 50.42
C GLY A 324 11.81 -12.75 50.16
N GLU A 325 13.12 -12.53 49.96
CA GLU A 325 13.71 -11.20 49.73
C GLU A 325 13.56 -10.67 48.29
N LYS A 326 13.07 -11.49 47.36
CA LYS A 326 12.84 -11.14 45.95
C LYS A 326 11.48 -10.45 45.76
N THR A 327 11.34 -9.68 44.69
CA THR A 327 10.06 -9.05 44.35
C THR A 327 9.11 -10.09 43.74
N CYS A 328 7.94 -10.27 44.34
CA CYS A 328 6.86 -11.09 43.78
C CYS A 328 6.22 -10.33 42.59
N VAL A 329 6.12 -10.99 41.43
CA VAL A 329 5.45 -10.48 40.24
C VAL A 329 4.39 -11.48 39.83
N ASN A 330 3.12 -11.07 39.90
CA ASN A 330 1.99 -11.87 39.45
C ASN A 330 2.04 -12.04 37.92
N VAL A 331 1.82 -13.26 37.43
CA VAL A 331 1.74 -13.59 36.01
C VAL A 331 0.53 -14.50 35.75
N PRO A 332 -0.04 -14.55 34.54
CA PRO A 332 -1.24 -15.36 34.32
C PRO A 332 -1.07 -16.83 34.73
N GLY A 333 -1.82 -17.25 35.75
CA GLY A 333 -1.89 -18.59 36.32
C GLY A 333 -0.83 -18.93 37.36
N THR A 334 0.08 -18.02 37.71
CA THR A 334 1.12 -18.25 38.73
C THR A 334 1.86 -16.96 39.12
N TYR A 335 2.89 -17.04 39.96
CA TYR A 335 3.75 -15.90 40.30
C TYR A 335 5.22 -16.24 40.01
N ARG A 336 6.03 -15.20 39.76
CA ARG A 336 7.49 -15.34 39.66
C ARG A 336 8.21 -14.39 40.60
N CYS A 337 9.40 -14.81 41.04
CA CYS A 337 10.24 -14.03 41.96
C CYS A 337 11.41 -13.40 41.20
N GLU A 338 11.41 -12.08 41.04
CA GLU A 338 12.47 -11.33 40.38
C GLU A 338 13.47 -10.75 41.41
N ALA A 339 14.76 -10.72 41.06
CA ALA A 339 15.77 -10.10 41.91
C ALA A 339 15.47 -8.60 42.08
N LYS A 340 15.68 -8.05 43.28
CA LYS A 340 15.58 -6.60 43.52
C LYS A 340 16.62 -5.88 42.67
N GLU A 341 16.20 -5.29 41.56
CA GLU A 341 17.02 -4.32 40.85
C GLU A 341 17.10 -3.02 41.67
N THR A 342 18.33 -2.64 42.02
CA THR A 342 18.66 -1.31 42.51
C THR A 342 18.44 -0.27 41.41
N GLY A 343 17.45 0.59 41.61
CA GLY A 343 17.35 1.91 40.97
C GLY A 343 16.57 1.96 39.65
N LYS A 344 15.26 2.22 39.73
CA LYS A 344 14.51 2.69 38.56
C LYS A 344 14.74 4.18 38.35
N ILE A 345 15.23 4.48 37.15
CA ILE A 345 15.24 5.79 36.53
C ILE A 345 13.78 6.23 36.27
N LYS A 346 13.48 7.53 36.48
CA LYS A 346 12.16 8.18 36.41
C LYS A 346 11.37 7.89 35.10
N PRO A 347 10.01 7.91 35.10
CA PRO A 347 9.12 7.57 33.97
C PRO A 347 9.33 8.39 32.68
N VAL A 348 10.06 9.51 32.76
CA VAL A 348 10.50 10.28 31.59
C VAL A 348 11.42 9.46 30.67
N ILE A 349 12.23 8.55 31.23
CA ILE A 349 13.23 7.82 30.46
C ILE A 349 12.65 6.61 29.71
N GLN A 350 11.57 6.00 30.21
CA GLN A 350 10.83 4.97 29.46
C GLN A 350 10.09 5.56 28.24
N GLY A 351 9.49 6.75 28.39
CA GLY A 351 8.91 7.48 27.27
C GLY A 351 9.96 7.89 26.22
N LEU A 352 11.14 8.33 26.68
CA LEU A 352 12.28 8.66 25.80
C LEU A 352 12.81 7.45 25.04
N VAL A 353 12.92 6.28 25.67
CA VAL A 353 13.43 5.05 25.03
C VAL A 353 12.44 4.51 24.00
N LEU A 354 11.14 4.47 24.31
CA LEU A 354 10.11 4.07 23.35
C LEU A 354 9.99 5.06 22.18
N GLY A 355 10.06 6.37 22.47
CA GLY A 355 10.08 7.41 21.45
C GLY A 355 11.31 7.31 20.54
N LEU A 356 12.50 7.08 21.11
CA LEU A 356 13.74 6.88 20.35
C LEU A 356 13.70 5.59 19.51
N ALA A 357 13.18 4.48 20.06
CA ALA A 357 13.05 3.22 19.31
C ALA A 357 12.10 3.37 18.11
N LEU A 358 10.96 4.05 18.29
CA LEU A 358 10.03 4.35 17.19
C LEU A 358 10.69 5.27 16.15
N LEU A 359 11.43 6.30 16.60
CA LEU A 359 12.19 7.19 15.73
C LEU A 359 13.23 6.43 14.90
N PHE A 360 14.01 5.52 15.51
CA PHE A 360 14.98 4.68 14.80
C PHE A 360 14.32 3.72 13.82
N LEU A 361 13.14 3.18 14.13
CA LEU A 361 12.37 2.32 13.23
C LEU A 361 11.87 3.11 12.01
N VAL A 362 11.33 4.32 12.23
CA VAL A 362 10.90 5.22 11.14
C VAL A 362 12.09 5.65 10.29
N LEU A 363 13.22 6.01 10.90
CA LEU A 363 14.46 6.35 10.18
C LEU A 363 15.02 5.14 9.40
N GLY A 364 14.90 3.93 9.95
CA GLY A 364 15.28 2.67 9.30
C GLY A 364 14.43 2.38 8.07
N ILE A 365 13.09 2.48 8.19
CA ILE A 365 12.16 2.31 7.06
C ILE A 365 12.39 3.41 6.01
N TRP A 366 12.50 4.67 6.42
CA TRP A 366 12.79 5.79 5.53
C TRP A 366 14.12 5.60 4.79
N GLY A 367 15.17 5.17 5.51
CA GLY A 367 16.47 4.80 4.96
C GLY A 367 16.37 3.65 3.96
N PHE A 368 15.60 2.60 4.26
CA PHE A 368 15.37 1.46 3.37
C PHE A 368 14.60 1.86 2.10
N ILE A 369 13.53 2.65 2.23
CA ILE A 369 12.78 3.19 1.09
C ILE A 369 13.70 4.03 0.21
N ASN A 370 14.51 4.91 0.80
CA ASN A 370 15.48 5.72 0.08
C ASN A 370 16.57 4.86 -0.59
N PHE A 371 17.02 3.78 0.07
CA PHE A 371 17.97 2.83 -0.49
C PHE A 371 17.39 2.10 -1.71
N VAL A 372 16.14 1.60 -1.62
CA VAL A 372 15.44 0.96 -2.74
C VAL A 372 15.22 1.95 -3.87
N LYS A 373 14.75 3.18 -3.58
CA LYS A 373 14.61 4.25 -4.59
C LYS A 373 15.94 4.57 -5.27
N LYS A 374 17.03 4.69 -4.50
CA LYS A 374 18.40 4.92 -5.00
C LYS A 374 18.89 3.77 -5.88
N ARG A 375 18.69 2.52 -5.44
CA ARG A 375 19.04 1.30 -6.22
C ARG A 375 18.26 1.24 -7.53
N ARG A 376 16.95 1.48 -7.51
CA ARG A 376 16.11 1.53 -8.73
C ARG A 376 16.56 2.62 -9.69
N LYS A 377 16.86 3.83 -9.20
CA LYS A 377 17.41 4.93 -10.02
C LYS A 377 18.72 4.52 -10.70
N LEU A 378 19.63 3.88 -9.97
CA LEU A 378 20.90 3.37 -10.53
C LEU A 378 20.71 2.27 -11.58
N ILE A 379 19.80 1.33 -11.33
CA ILE A 379 19.47 0.27 -12.31
C ILE A 379 18.87 0.87 -13.58
N ARG A 380 17.94 1.83 -13.45
CA ARG A 380 17.34 2.53 -14.59
C ARG A 380 18.39 3.29 -15.40
N LYS A 381 19.30 4.02 -14.75
CA LYS A 381 20.43 4.70 -15.41
C LYS A 381 21.33 3.74 -16.18
N ARG A 382 21.68 2.59 -15.59
CA ARG A 382 22.48 1.54 -16.27
C ARG A 382 21.74 0.94 -17.46
N LYS A 383 20.42 0.74 -17.35
CA LYS A 383 19.58 0.25 -18.46
C LYS A 383 19.59 1.24 -19.62
N PHE A 384 19.41 2.54 -19.35
CA PHE A 384 19.49 3.58 -20.37
C PHE A 384 20.88 3.69 -20.99
N PHE A 385 21.93 3.66 -20.17
CA PHE A 385 23.31 3.68 -20.67
C PHE A 385 23.58 2.53 -21.66
N LYS A 386 23.07 1.32 -21.38
CA LYS A 386 23.19 0.18 -22.30
C LYS A 386 22.33 0.34 -23.55
N ARG A 387 21.07 0.77 -23.40
CA ARG A 387 20.13 0.97 -24.52
C ARG A 387 20.65 2.03 -25.50
N ASN A 388 21.17 3.14 -24.98
CA ASN A 388 21.62 4.28 -25.77
C ASN A 388 23.07 4.09 -26.30
N GLY A 389 23.52 2.85 -26.48
CA GLY A 389 24.83 2.55 -27.10
C GLY A 389 26.06 2.89 -26.25
N GLY A 390 25.94 3.13 -24.95
CA GLY A 390 27.05 3.62 -24.13
C GLY A 390 28.24 2.67 -24.00
N LEU A 391 28.05 1.36 -24.21
CA LEU A 391 29.16 0.41 -24.29
C LEU A 391 29.98 0.59 -25.58
N LEU A 392 29.31 0.78 -26.72
CA LEU A 392 29.96 1.00 -28.02
C LEU A 392 30.71 2.33 -28.03
N LEU A 393 30.06 3.40 -27.55
CA LEU A 393 30.69 4.72 -27.49
C LEU A 393 31.91 4.71 -26.55
N LYS A 394 31.82 4.02 -25.41
CA LYS A 394 32.95 3.88 -24.48
C LYS A 394 34.14 3.15 -25.14
N GLN A 395 33.88 2.12 -25.94
CA GLN A 395 34.92 1.38 -26.67
C GLN A 395 35.57 2.25 -27.76
N GLN A 396 34.79 3.06 -28.48
CA GLN A 396 35.32 4.00 -29.49
C GLN A 396 36.22 5.06 -28.84
N LEU A 397 35.80 5.59 -27.68
CA LEU A 397 36.60 6.57 -26.92
C LEU A 397 37.92 5.97 -26.41
N THR A 398 37.91 4.75 -25.88
CA THR A 398 39.14 4.09 -25.39
C THR A 398 40.10 3.68 -26.51
N THR A 399 39.59 3.37 -27.70
CA THR A 399 40.44 3.01 -28.86
C THR A 399 41.21 4.21 -29.41
N GLN A 400 40.67 5.44 -29.25
CA GLN A 400 41.31 6.67 -29.72
C GLN A 400 42.31 7.29 -28.72
N GLU A 401 42.44 6.78 -27.49
CA GLU A 401 43.41 7.28 -26.50
C GLU A 401 44.88 6.94 -26.84
N GLY A 402 45.15 6.19 -27.92
CA GLY A 402 46.49 5.81 -28.37
C GLY A 402 47.18 6.77 -29.36
N GLY A 403 46.58 7.92 -29.70
CA GLY A 403 47.15 8.89 -30.64
C GLY A 403 46.90 10.34 -30.20
N ASN A 404 47.86 11.22 -30.45
CA ASN A 404 47.91 12.61 -30.00
C ASN A 404 46.87 13.52 -30.71
N VAL A 405 45.58 13.20 -30.59
CA VAL A 405 44.45 13.93 -31.18
C VAL A 405 43.58 14.51 -30.07
N GLU A 406 43.47 15.84 -30.06
CA GLU A 406 42.79 16.61 -29.02
C GLU A 406 41.26 16.41 -29.04
N LYS A 407 40.71 15.93 -27.90
CA LYS A 407 39.30 15.97 -27.46
C LYS A 407 38.30 15.09 -28.23
N THR A 408 38.33 13.80 -27.91
CA THR A 408 37.18 12.91 -28.08
C THR A 408 36.05 13.29 -27.11
N SER A 409 34.80 13.14 -27.57
CA SER A 409 33.58 13.55 -26.86
C SER A 409 33.48 12.91 -25.45
N LYS A 410 33.28 13.74 -24.40
CA LYS A 410 33.22 13.24 -23.02
C LYS A 410 31.85 12.64 -22.70
N ILE A 411 31.83 11.49 -22.03
CA ILE A 411 30.59 10.96 -21.43
C ILE A 411 30.37 11.63 -20.07
N PHE A 412 29.32 12.44 -19.97
CA PHE A 412 28.89 13.11 -18.75
C PHE A 412 27.89 12.26 -17.96
N SER A 413 27.93 12.36 -16.63
CA SER A 413 26.88 11.75 -15.79
C SER A 413 25.65 12.66 -15.70
N SER A 414 24.44 12.10 -15.52
CA SER A 414 23.25 12.97 -15.40
C SER A 414 23.33 13.88 -14.17
N LYS A 415 24.04 13.46 -13.11
CA LYS A 415 24.24 14.25 -11.89
C LYS A 415 25.15 15.46 -12.15
N GLU A 416 26.17 15.30 -12.99
CA GLU A 416 27.06 16.39 -13.40
C GLU A 416 26.30 17.45 -14.19
N LEU A 417 25.47 17.04 -15.15
CA LEU A 417 24.64 17.97 -15.94
C LEU A 417 23.50 18.59 -15.13
N GLU A 418 22.87 17.84 -14.23
CA GLU A 418 21.90 18.37 -13.25
C GLU A 418 22.56 19.48 -12.41
N LYS A 419 23.77 19.27 -11.89
CA LYS A 419 24.48 20.31 -11.14
C LYS A 419 24.88 21.50 -12.01
N ALA A 420 25.40 21.24 -13.22
CA ALA A 420 25.87 22.28 -14.12
C ALA A 420 24.75 23.24 -14.55
N THR A 421 23.54 22.72 -14.73
CA THR A 421 22.36 23.46 -15.20
C THR A 421 21.44 23.94 -14.08
N ASP A 422 21.86 23.79 -12.81
CA ASP A 422 21.02 24.09 -11.63
C ASP A 422 19.66 23.36 -11.68
N ASN A 423 19.71 22.04 -11.84
CA ASN A 423 18.57 21.15 -12.02
C ASN A 423 17.68 21.49 -13.23
N PHE A 424 18.30 21.87 -14.35
CA PHE A 424 17.62 22.33 -15.56
C PHE A 424 16.69 23.52 -15.27
N ASN A 425 17.22 24.53 -14.58
CA ASN A 425 16.49 25.72 -14.20
C ASN A 425 15.96 26.46 -15.44
N LYS A 426 14.67 26.85 -15.42
CA LYS A 426 14.04 27.61 -16.52
C LYS A 426 14.73 28.96 -16.78
N ASN A 427 15.30 29.58 -15.74
CA ASN A 427 16.05 30.85 -15.87
C ASN A 427 17.40 30.69 -16.60
N ARG A 428 17.82 29.46 -16.87
CA ARG A 428 19.04 29.15 -17.63
C ARG A 428 18.75 28.66 -19.04
N VAL A 429 17.51 28.77 -19.51
CA VAL A 429 17.15 28.38 -20.89
C VAL A 429 17.76 29.36 -21.88
N LEU A 430 18.53 28.86 -22.83
CA LEU A 430 19.09 29.62 -23.95
C LEU A 430 18.13 29.62 -25.16
N GLY A 431 17.41 28.52 -25.35
CA GLY A 431 16.47 28.33 -26.44
C GLY A 431 15.60 27.10 -26.24
N GLN A 432 14.41 27.12 -26.84
CA GLN A 432 13.43 26.07 -26.73
C GLN A 432 12.73 25.87 -28.08
N GLY A 433 12.81 24.66 -28.65
CA GLY A 433 12.27 24.33 -29.97
C GLY A 433 11.68 22.92 -30.04
N GLY A 434 11.44 22.42 -31.26
CA GLY A 434 10.91 21.08 -31.51
C GLY A 434 11.86 19.95 -31.10
N GLN A 435 13.16 20.18 -31.23
CA GLN A 435 14.19 19.19 -30.86
C GLN A 435 14.53 19.18 -29.35
N GLY A 436 13.97 20.11 -28.55
CA GLY A 436 14.18 20.13 -27.11
C GLY A 436 14.35 21.52 -26.50
N THR A 437 14.93 21.54 -25.31
CA THR A 437 15.31 22.75 -24.58
C THR A 437 16.81 22.76 -24.36
N VAL A 438 17.45 23.89 -24.63
CA VAL A 438 18.89 24.11 -24.43
C VAL A 438 19.10 24.96 -23.18
N TYR A 439 19.94 24.48 -22.26
CA TYR A 439 20.23 25.14 -20.99
C TYR A 439 21.69 25.60 -20.94
N LYS A 440 21.93 26.78 -20.37
CA LYS A 440 23.27 27.25 -20.00
C LYS A 440 23.75 26.49 -18.77
N GLY A 441 24.83 25.73 -18.93
CA GLY A 441 25.48 24.97 -17.87
C GLY A 441 26.86 25.53 -17.51
N MET A 442 27.28 25.32 -16.26
CA MET A 442 28.67 25.54 -15.84
C MET A 442 29.22 24.23 -15.31
N LEU A 443 30.21 23.66 -16.01
CA LEU A 443 30.88 22.43 -15.59
C LEU A 443 31.74 22.67 -14.34
N VAL A 444 32.13 21.58 -13.68
CA VAL A 444 32.95 21.64 -12.45
C VAL A 444 34.34 22.25 -12.65
N ASP A 445 34.83 22.24 -13.89
CA ASP A 445 36.10 22.85 -14.30
C ASP A 445 35.94 24.34 -14.68
N GLY A 446 34.76 24.92 -14.49
CA GLY A 446 34.45 26.32 -14.79
C GLY A 446 34.04 26.58 -16.24
N ARG A 447 34.12 25.60 -17.14
CA ARG A 447 33.71 25.79 -18.54
C ARG A 447 32.20 25.97 -18.66
N ILE A 448 31.79 27.00 -19.41
CA ILE A 448 30.38 27.25 -19.73
C ILE A 448 30.00 26.41 -20.95
N VAL A 449 28.87 25.70 -20.86
CA VAL A 449 28.40 24.76 -21.88
C VAL A 449 26.93 25.00 -22.20
N ALA A 450 26.50 24.57 -23.39
CA ALA A 450 25.10 24.49 -23.77
C ALA A 450 24.63 23.04 -23.70
N VAL A 451 23.60 22.76 -22.89
CA VAL A 451 23.08 21.42 -22.62
C VAL A 451 21.72 21.25 -23.29
N LYS A 452 21.67 20.52 -24.41
CA LYS A 452 20.45 20.24 -25.18
C LYS A 452 19.76 18.99 -24.63
N ARG A 453 18.52 19.15 -24.19
CA ARG A 453 17.69 18.08 -23.62
C ARG A 453 16.36 18.01 -24.34
N SER A 454 16.02 16.85 -24.91
CA SER A 454 14.74 16.61 -25.59
C SER A 454 13.57 16.65 -24.62
N LYS A 455 12.41 17.15 -25.09
CA LYS A 455 11.17 17.28 -24.29
C LYS A 455 10.29 16.04 -24.34
N VAL A 456 10.24 15.37 -25.49
CA VAL A 456 9.35 14.24 -25.78
C VAL A 456 10.12 12.93 -25.63
N LEU A 457 9.43 11.90 -25.13
CA LEU A 457 9.92 10.54 -25.01
C LEU A 457 9.50 9.77 -26.28
N ASP A 458 10.24 9.95 -27.37
CA ASP A 458 10.02 9.24 -28.63
C ASP A 458 11.28 8.48 -29.08
N GLU A 459 11.11 7.33 -29.75
CA GLU A 459 12.21 6.53 -30.28
C GLU A 459 12.95 7.27 -31.42
N ASP A 460 12.23 8.04 -32.23
CA ASP A 460 12.81 8.85 -33.33
C ASP A 460 13.84 9.87 -32.81
N LYS A 461 13.65 10.37 -31.58
CA LYS A 461 14.60 11.28 -30.92
C LYS A 461 15.90 10.61 -30.48
N VAL A 462 15.92 9.28 -30.37
CA VAL A 462 17.17 8.52 -30.13
C VAL A 462 17.96 8.40 -31.44
N GLU A 463 17.30 8.25 -32.58
CA GLU A 463 17.97 8.24 -33.90
C GLU A 463 18.59 9.59 -34.23
N GLU A 464 17.86 10.70 -34.01
CA GLU A 464 18.40 12.07 -34.15
C GLU A 464 19.68 12.25 -33.31
N PHE A 465 19.68 11.75 -32.07
CA PHE A 465 20.85 11.79 -31.20
C PHE A 465 22.03 10.99 -31.76
N ILE A 466 21.79 9.73 -32.18
CA ILE A 466 22.85 8.86 -32.72
C ILE A 466 23.47 9.51 -33.95
N ASN A 467 22.63 10.05 -34.84
CA ASN A 467 23.06 10.75 -36.02
C ASN A 467 23.88 12.00 -35.69
N GLU A 468 23.40 12.85 -34.77
CA GLU A 468 24.08 14.07 -34.36
C GLU A 468 25.46 13.79 -33.74
N VAL A 469 25.59 12.75 -32.89
CA VAL A 469 26.89 12.32 -32.36
C VAL A 469 27.78 11.75 -33.46
N SER A 470 27.25 10.91 -34.35
CA SER A 470 28.02 10.30 -35.43
C SER A 470 28.63 11.35 -36.37
N VAL A 471 27.81 12.33 -36.78
CA VAL A 471 28.20 13.44 -37.67
C VAL A 471 29.20 14.36 -36.97
N LEU A 472 28.84 14.90 -35.79
CA LEU A 472 29.68 15.89 -35.11
C LEU A 472 30.97 15.30 -34.51
N SER A 473 31.07 13.98 -34.32
CA SER A 473 32.31 13.33 -33.89
C SER A 473 33.40 13.32 -34.98
N GLN A 474 33.00 13.45 -36.25
CA GLN A 474 33.90 13.40 -37.41
C GLN A 474 34.21 14.80 -37.98
N ILE A 475 33.49 15.83 -37.52
CA ILE A 475 33.60 17.20 -38.00
C ILE A 475 34.38 18.07 -37.01
N ASN A 476 35.37 18.80 -37.51
CA ASN A 476 36.09 19.79 -36.73
C ASN A 476 36.32 21.05 -37.57
N HIS A 477 35.42 22.02 -37.46
CA HIS A 477 35.47 23.27 -38.21
C HIS A 477 35.21 24.49 -37.31
N ARG A 478 35.87 25.62 -37.59
CA ARG A 478 35.78 26.83 -36.74
C ARG A 478 34.38 27.46 -36.73
N ASN A 479 33.65 27.34 -37.84
CA ASN A 479 32.29 27.86 -38.04
C ASN A 479 31.21 26.79 -37.86
N ILE A 480 31.51 25.71 -37.13
CA ILE A 480 30.54 24.69 -36.72
C ILE A 480 30.62 24.57 -35.19
N VAL A 481 29.46 24.46 -34.54
CA VAL A 481 29.40 24.31 -33.09
C VAL A 481 30.00 22.98 -32.66
N LYS A 482 30.97 23.03 -31.75
CA LYS A 482 31.68 21.86 -31.26
C LYS A 482 30.84 21.07 -30.25
N LEU A 483 30.62 19.79 -30.55
CA LEU A 483 30.10 18.83 -29.58
C LEU A 483 31.18 18.51 -28.54
N MET A 484 30.92 18.83 -27.27
CA MET A 484 31.83 18.52 -26.16
C MET A 484 31.60 17.12 -25.59
N GLY A 485 30.38 16.60 -25.69
CA GLY A 485 30.04 15.27 -25.22
C GLY A 485 28.56 15.01 -25.06
N CYS A 486 28.22 13.92 -24.38
CA CYS A 486 26.84 13.49 -24.18
C CYS A 486 26.63 12.80 -22.82
N CYS A 487 25.38 12.68 -22.39
CA CYS A 487 24.96 11.87 -21.25
C CYS A 487 23.97 10.81 -21.73
N LEU A 488 24.32 9.54 -21.48
CA LEU A 488 23.55 8.37 -21.92
C LEU A 488 22.73 7.75 -20.78
N GLU A 489 22.80 8.30 -19.57
CA GLU A 489 22.11 7.77 -18.37
C GLU A 489 20.62 8.14 -18.30
N THR A 490 20.12 8.88 -19.28
CA THR A 490 18.75 9.39 -19.38
C THR A 490 17.95 8.65 -20.43
N GLU A 491 16.63 8.78 -20.40
CA GLU A 491 15.73 8.06 -21.29
C GLU A 491 16.00 8.41 -22.76
N VAL A 492 15.97 9.69 -23.08
CA VAL A 492 16.58 10.27 -24.30
C VAL A 492 17.93 10.85 -23.89
N PRO A 493 19.02 10.56 -24.62
CA PRO A 493 20.34 11.13 -24.33
C PRO A 493 20.34 12.66 -24.32
N ILE A 494 21.27 13.23 -23.55
CA ILE A 494 21.48 14.69 -23.46
C ILE A 494 22.79 15.04 -24.17
N LEU A 495 22.79 16.09 -24.99
CA LEU A 495 23.95 16.56 -25.74
C LEU A 495 24.54 17.80 -25.06
N VAL A 496 25.88 17.92 -25.09
CA VAL A 496 26.62 19.00 -24.46
C VAL A 496 27.53 19.64 -25.50
N TYR A 497 27.32 20.93 -25.76
CA TYR A 497 28.07 21.73 -26.73
C TYR A 497 28.86 22.83 -26.03
N GLU A 498 29.78 23.43 -26.77
CA GLU A 498 30.34 24.72 -26.39
C GLU A 498 29.23 25.78 -26.24
N HIS A 499 29.35 26.66 -25.25
CA HIS A 499 28.41 27.76 -25.12
C HIS A 499 28.76 28.89 -26.07
N ILE A 500 27.80 29.29 -26.90
CA ILE A 500 27.89 30.43 -27.80
C ILE A 500 27.10 31.61 -27.19
N PRO A 501 27.76 32.71 -26.77
CA PRO A 501 27.15 33.69 -25.87
C PRO A 501 26.19 34.67 -26.52
N ASN A 502 26.38 35.06 -27.79
CA ASN A 502 25.53 36.06 -28.46
C ASN A 502 24.26 35.45 -29.08
N GLY A 503 23.96 34.18 -28.77
CA GLY A 503 22.72 33.53 -29.18
C GLY A 503 22.63 33.27 -30.69
N ASP A 504 21.40 33.19 -31.18
CA ASP A 504 21.07 32.91 -32.58
C ASP A 504 20.96 34.19 -33.44
N LEU A 505 21.33 34.06 -34.72
CA LEU A 505 21.35 35.16 -35.69
C LEU A 505 19.96 35.74 -35.94
N PHE A 506 18.91 34.92 -35.88
CA PHE A 506 17.53 35.35 -36.08
C PHE A 506 17.13 36.46 -35.10
N LYS A 507 17.29 36.25 -33.79
CA LYS A 507 17.02 37.30 -32.79
C LYS A 507 17.85 38.55 -33.03
N ARG A 508 19.12 38.36 -33.38
CA ARG A 508 20.05 39.47 -33.58
C ARG A 508 19.71 40.33 -34.79
N LEU A 509 19.08 39.75 -35.80
CA LEU A 509 18.67 40.42 -37.02
C LEU A 509 17.29 41.08 -36.87
N HIS A 510 16.37 40.46 -36.12
CA HIS A 510 14.94 40.83 -36.09
C HIS A 510 14.41 41.46 -34.79
N ASP A 511 15.11 41.35 -33.65
CA ASP A 511 14.64 41.94 -32.39
C ASP A 511 15.17 43.37 -32.20
N ASP A 512 14.28 44.28 -31.78
CA ASP A 512 14.51 45.74 -31.62
C ASP A 512 15.37 46.14 -30.39
N SER A 513 16.19 45.22 -29.86
CA SER A 513 17.04 45.52 -28.69
C SER A 513 18.21 46.48 -29.03
N ASP A 514 18.81 47.11 -28.00
CA ASP A 514 19.92 48.11 -28.03
C ASP A 514 21.15 47.74 -28.87
N ASP A 515 21.13 46.55 -29.42
CA ASP A 515 22.21 45.87 -30.10
C ASP A 515 22.12 46.12 -31.65
N TYR A 516 21.21 47.01 -32.07
CA TYR A 516 20.97 47.51 -33.43
C TYR A 516 22.25 47.99 -34.15
N ILE A 517 23.22 48.52 -33.38
CA ILE A 517 24.46 49.13 -33.88
C ILE A 517 25.47 48.10 -34.41
N ILE A 518 25.32 46.81 -34.07
CA ILE A 518 26.36 45.80 -34.32
C ILE A 518 26.16 45.05 -35.66
N MET A 519 24.96 45.04 -36.24
CA MET A 519 24.66 44.26 -37.46
C MET A 519 24.91 45.05 -38.77
N THR A 520 26.11 45.61 -38.88
CA THR A 520 26.62 46.35 -40.05
C THR A 520 26.72 45.46 -41.29
N TRP A 521 26.84 46.08 -42.47
CA TRP A 521 27.01 45.32 -43.73
C TRP A 521 28.23 44.38 -43.69
N GLU A 522 29.35 44.86 -43.17
CA GLU A 522 30.60 44.08 -43.06
C GLU A 522 30.43 42.85 -42.17
N VAL A 523 29.69 42.97 -41.07
CA VAL A 523 29.37 41.85 -40.18
C VAL A 523 28.45 40.83 -40.87
N ARG A 524 27.40 41.29 -41.56
CA ARG A 524 26.47 40.41 -42.30
C ARG A 524 27.18 39.65 -43.42
N LEU A 525 28.01 40.33 -44.21
CA LEU A 525 28.78 39.72 -45.29
C LEU A 525 29.81 38.71 -44.73
N ARG A 526 30.47 39.02 -43.62
CA ARG A 526 31.37 38.08 -42.93
C ARG A 526 30.63 36.83 -42.46
N ILE A 527 29.45 36.98 -41.85
CA ILE A 527 28.60 35.87 -41.43
C ILE A 527 28.24 34.99 -42.64
N ALA A 528 27.83 35.58 -43.77
CA ALA A 528 27.53 34.85 -44.99
C ALA A 528 28.73 34.03 -45.50
N VAL A 529 29.93 34.64 -45.56
CA VAL A 529 31.17 33.93 -45.94
C VAL A 529 31.47 32.76 -44.99
N GLU A 530 31.36 32.99 -43.69
CA GLU A 530 31.66 31.97 -42.66
C GLU A 530 30.70 30.77 -42.71
N ILE A 531 29.40 31.01 -42.96
CA ILE A 531 28.41 29.94 -43.12
C ILE A 531 28.63 29.21 -44.46
N ALA A 532 28.87 29.93 -45.55
CA ALA A 532 29.13 29.33 -46.85
C ALA A 532 30.37 28.42 -46.80
N GLY A 533 31.45 28.86 -46.15
CA GLY A 533 32.64 28.05 -45.92
C GLY A 533 32.36 26.81 -45.05
N ALA A 534 31.53 26.93 -44.01
CA ALA A 534 31.12 25.78 -43.20
C ALA A 534 30.33 24.74 -44.01
N LEU A 535 29.38 25.20 -44.83
CA LEU A 535 28.57 24.32 -45.69
C LEU A 535 29.40 23.69 -46.82
N ALA A 536 30.30 24.45 -47.45
CA ALA A 536 31.25 23.92 -48.42
C ALA A 536 32.13 22.82 -47.81
N TYR A 537 32.58 23.01 -46.57
CA TYR A 537 33.31 21.98 -45.83
C TYR A 537 32.46 20.71 -45.63
N LEU A 538 31.21 20.85 -45.16
CA LEU A 538 30.30 19.72 -44.93
C LEU A 538 30.00 18.92 -46.20
N HIS A 539 29.77 19.61 -47.32
CA HIS A 539 29.38 18.97 -48.58
C HIS A 539 30.56 18.34 -49.33
N SER A 540 31.76 18.92 -49.25
CA SER A 540 32.85 18.57 -50.17
C SER A 540 34.19 18.20 -49.51
N ALA A 541 34.46 18.63 -48.28
CA ALA A 541 35.77 18.45 -47.64
C ALA A 541 35.75 17.53 -46.40
N ALA A 542 34.56 17.22 -45.88
CA ALA A 542 34.40 16.21 -44.84
C ALA A 542 34.72 14.80 -45.38
N SER A 543 35.05 13.87 -44.47
CA SER A 543 35.38 12.47 -44.83
C SER A 543 34.23 11.75 -45.54
N THR A 544 32.99 12.11 -45.20
CA THR A 544 31.77 11.74 -45.91
C THR A 544 30.96 13.03 -46.11
N PRO A 545 30.35 13.25 -47.29
CA PRO A 545 29.45 14.38 -47.49
C PRO A 545 28.33 14.38 -46.45
N VAL A 546 28.12 15.53 -45.79
CA VAL A 546 27.07 15.72 -44.78
C VAL A 546 26.11 16.81 -45.25
N TYR A 547 24.84 16.45 -45.42
CA TYR A 547 23.78 17.42 -45.71
C TYR A 547 23.11 17.85 -44.41
N HIS A 548 22.99 19.15 -44.18
CA HIS A 548 22.51 19.69 -42.91
C HIS A 548 20.99 19.58 -42.78
N ARG A 549 20.23 19.91 -43.84
CA ARG A 549 18.76 19.79 -43.94
C ARG A 549 17.91 20.77 -43.13
N ASP A 550 18.51 21.66 -42.35
CA ASP A 550 17.77 22.65 -41.55
C ASP A 550 18.58 23.93 -41.35
N ILE A 551 19.12 24.46 -42.46
CA ILE A 551 19.85 25.72 -42.48
C ILE A 551 18.86 26.88 -42.36
N LYS A 552 19.01 27.67 -41.30
CA LYS A 552 18.19 28.83 -40.97
C LYS A 552 18.90 29.71 -39.96
N THR A 553 18.49 30.98 -39.85
CA THR A 553 19.12 31.94 -38.93
C THR A 553 18.96 31.59 -37.45
N THR A 554 17.98 30.77 -37.07
CA THR A 554 17.86 30.26 -35.68
C THR A 554 18.87 29.15 -35.34
N ASN A 555 19.44 28.48 -36.36
CA ASN A 555 20.48 27.45 -36.21
C ASN A 555 21.90 27.99 -36.47
N ILE A 556 22.03 29.28 -36.75
CA ILE A 556 23.31 29.98 -36.87
C ILE A 556 23.54 30.78 -35.59
N LEU A 557 24.56 30.41 -34.82
CA LEU A 557 24.89 31.06 -33.56
C LEU A 557 26.08 32.01 -33.72
N LEU A 558 26.15 33.03 -32.86
CA LEU A 558 27.18 34.07 -32.89
C LEU A 558 28.09 33.99 -31.67
N ASP A 559 29.40 33.80 -31.88
CA ASP A 559 30.39 33.79 -30.80
C ASP A 559 30.67 35.20 -30.25
N GLU A 560 31.53 35.31 -29.23
CA GLU A 560 31.92 36.57 -28.57
C GLU A 560 32.39 37.67 -29.55
N LYS A 561 32.93 37.27 -30.71
CA LYS A 561 33.44 38.16 -31.75
C LYS A 561 32.47 38.30 -32.93
N TYR A 562 31.21 37.90 -32.76
CA TYR A 562 30.20 37.89 -33.81
C TYR A 562 30.63 37.08 -35.04
N ARG A 563 31.32 35.96 -34.81
CA ARG A 563 31.59 34.97 -35.85
C ARG A 563 30.49 33.92 -35.85
N ALA A 564 30.07 33.53 -37.04
CA ALA A 564 29.00 32.58 -37.25
C ALA A 564 29.46 31.14 -36.99
N LYS A 565 28.61 30.37 -36.31
CA LYS A 565 28.74 28.93 -36.14
C LYS A 565 27.42 28.23 -36.45
N VAL A 566 27.46 27.29 -37.39
CA VAL A 566 26.33 26.43 -37.73
C VAL A 566 26.11 25.41 -36.61
N SER A 567 24.86 25.22 -36.20
CA SER A 567 24.44 24.35 -35.11
C SER A 567 23.25 23.49 -35.53
N ASP A 568 22.90 22.53 -34.68
CA ASP A 568 21.69 21.70 -34.78
C ASP A 568 21.70 20.64 -35.91
N PHE A 569 22.51 19.59 -35.70
CA PHE A 569 22.74 18.54 -36.70
C PHE A 569 21.81 17.32 -36.56
N GLY A 570 20.69 17.46 -35.84
CA GLY A 570 19.76 16.36 -35.56
C GLY A 570 19.11 15.78 -36.83
N THR A 571 18.76 16.65 -37.78
CA THR A 571 18.14 16.27 -39.07
C THR A 571 19.16 15.93 -40.16
N SER A 572 20.45 16.25 -39.93
CA SER A 572 21.52 16.08 -40.91
C SER A 572 21.73 14.62 -41.30
N ARG A 573 22.32 14.33 -42.46
CA ARG A 573 22.61 12.95 -42.88
C ARG A 573 23.94 12.88 -43.60
N SER A 574 24.72 11.85 -43.29
CA SER A 574 25.91 11.48 -44.07
C SER A 574 25.49 10.68 -45.30
N VAL A 575 26.01 11.03 -46.47
CA VAL A 575 25.68 10.40 -47.74
C VAL A 575 26.88 9.60 -48.24
N ASN A 576 26.65 8.39 -48.75
CA ASN A 576 27.71 7.62 -49.38
C ASN A 576 28.14 8.32 -50.68
N ILE A 577 29.43 8.24 -51.04
CA ILE A 577 30.00 8.93 -52.21
C ILE A 577 29.22 8.62 -53.51
N ASP A 578 28.64 7.41 -53.61
CA ASP A 578 27.93 6.93 -54.81
C ASP A 578 26.47 7.41 -54.90
N GLN A 579 25.95 8.11 -53.87
CA GLN A 579 24.56 8.58 -53.83
C GLN A 579 24.48 10.07 -54.13
N THR A 580 23.69 10.43 -55.15
CA THR A 580 23.49 11.82 -55.56
C THR A 580 22.41 12.56 -54.78
N HIS A 581 21.47 11.82 -54.16
CA HIS A 581 20.33 12.36 -53.42
C HIS A 581 19.92 11.43 -52.27
N LEU A 582 19.18 11.99 -51.32
CA LEU A 582 18.55 11.28 -50.20
C LEU A 582 17.03 11.29 -50.38
N THR A 583 16.43 10.12 -50.57
CA THR A 583 14.97 9.95 -50.58
C THR A 583 14.50 9.74 -49.15
N THR A 584 13.81 10.72 -48.57
CA THR A 584 13.41 10.72 -47.16
C THR A 584 12.13 11.54 -46.96
N LEU A 585 11.44 11.33 -45.84
CA LEU A 585 10.30 12.17 -45.45
C LEU A 585 10.70 13.64 -45.47
N VAL A 586 9.80 14.48 -45.99
CA VAL A 586 10.01 15.92 -46.08
C VAL A 586 10.14 16.49 -44.66
N ALA A 587 11.32 16.99 -44.34
CA ALA A 587 11.64 17.60 -43.06
C ALA A 587 12.46 18.87 -43.27
N GLY A 588 12.14 19.91 -42.51
CA GLY A 588 12.81 21.22 -42.55
C GLY A 588 11.91 22.32 -41.99
N THR A 589 12.38 23.56 -42.06
CA THR A 589 11.63 24.72 -41.54
C THR A 589 10.91 25.44 -42.68
N PHE A 590 9.61 25.67 -42.51
CA PHE A 590 8.79 26.43 -43.45
C PHE A 590 9.39 27.83 -43.70
N GLY A 591 9.49 28.22 -44.97
CA GLY A 591 10.16 29.46 -45.42
C GLY A 591 11.61 29.28 -45.86
N TYR A 592 12.31 28.23 -45.39
CA TYR A 592 13.66 27.86 -45.85
C TYR A 592 13.67 26.61 -46.73
N LEU A 593 12.58 25.85 -46.71
CA LEU A 593 12.46 24.57 -47.39
C LEU A 593 12.58 24.71 -48.91
N ASP A 594 13.45 23.89 -49.50
CA ASP A 594 13.63 23.81 -50.94
C ASP A 594 12.34 23.32 -51.63
N PRO A 595 11.77 24.09 -52.58
CA PRO A 595 10.54 23.70 -53.28
C PRO A 595 10.71 22.44 -54.14
N GLU A 596 11.89 22.20 -54.72
CA GLU A 596 12.16 20.99 -55.50
C GLU A 596 12.19 19.76 -54.58
N TYR A 597 12.84 19.86 -53.41
CA TYR A 597 12.81 18.81 -52.40
C TYR A 597 11.38 18.55 -51.88
N PHE A 598 10.61 19.61 -51.62
CA PHE A 598 9.23 19.48 -51.15
C PHE A 598 8.36 18.68 -52.14
N GLN A 599 8.53 18.90 -53.45
CA GLN A 599 7.76 18.21 -54.48
C GLN A 599 8.28 16.80 -54.78
N THR A 600 9.61 16.63 -54.84
CA THR A 600 10.22 15.36 -55.28
C THR A 600 10.53 14.40 -54.15
N SER A 601 10.53 14.87 -52.90
CA SER A 601 11.07 14.16 -51.72
C SER A 601 12.54 13.73 -51.84
N GLN A 602 13.30 14.32 -52.78
CA GLN A 602 14.72 14.07 -53.00
C GLN A 602 15.55 15.22 -52.44
N PHE A 603 16.23 15.00 -51.32
CA PHE A 603 17.12 16.00 -50.74
C PHE A 603 18.52 15.90 -51.35
N THR A 604 19.10 17.03 -51.77
CA THR A 604 20.45 17.10 -52.36
C THR A 604 21.30 18.15 -51.65
N ASP A 605 22.59 18.24 -51.97
CA ASP A 605 23.45 19.36 -51.57
C ASP A 605 22.84 20.71 -51.98
N LYS A 606 22.15 20.76 -53.12
CA LYS A 606 21.46 21.94 -53.65
C LYS A 606 20.25 22.37 -52.83
N SER A 607 19.70 21.50 -51.99
CA SER A 607 18.59 21.85 -51.08
C SER A 607 19.10 22.68 -49.88
N ASP A 608 20.31 22.39 -49.39
CA ASP A 608 21.00 23.25 -48.42
C ASP A 608 21.40 24.59 -49.06
N VAL A 609 21.78 24.60 -50.35
CA VAL A 609 22.08 25.85 -51.11
C VAL A 609 20.86 26.77 -51.16
N TYR A 610 19.66 26.23 -51.43
CA TYR A 610 18.43 27.02 -51.42
C TYR A 610 18.17 27.63 -50.05
N SER A 611 18.27 26.82 -48.99
CA SER A 611 18.08 27.26 -47.61
C SER A 611 19.07 28.38 -47.24
N PHE A 612 20.33 28.27 -47.67
CA PHE A 612 21.34 29.32 -47.52
C PHE A 612 21.02 30.57 -48.35
N GLY A 613 20.45 30.43 -49.54
CA GLY A 613 19.93 31.53 -50.35
C GLY A 613 18.89 32.37 -49.59
N VAL A 614 17.98 31.71 -48.84
CA VAL A 614 17.02 32.40 -47.98
C VAL A 614 17.74 33.17 -46.87
N VAL A 615 18.76 32.58 -46.24
CA VAL A 615 19.60 33.27 -45.22
C VAL A 615 20.30 34.50 -45.80
N LEU A 616 20.82 34.44 -47.04
CA LEU A 616 21.41 35.61 -47.70
C LEU A 616 20.39 36.73 -47.89
N VAL A 617 19.17 36.39 -48.34
CA VAL A 617 18.10 37.39 -48.50
C VAL A 617 17.68 37.98 -47.16
N GLU A 618 17.59 37.17 -46.12
CA GLU A 618 17.32 37.62 -44.75
C GLU A 618 18.39 38.61 -44.29
N LEU A 619 19.68 38.31 -44.52
CA LEU A 619 20.80 39.21 -44.21
C LEU A 619 20.74 40.52 -45.01
N ILE A 620 20.31 40.52 -46.27
CA ILE A 620 20.21 41.75 -47.09
C ILE A 620 19.03 42.62 -46.64
N THR A 621 17.87 41.99 -46.41
CA THR A 621 16.60 42.70 -46.20
C THR A 621 16.33 43.01 -44.73
N GLY A 622 16.89 42.22 -43.81
CA GLY A 622 16.54 42.26 -42.39
C GLY A 622 15.08 41.84 -42.13
N GLU A 623 14.41 41.23 -43.11
CA GLU A 623 13.01 40.84 -43.03
C GLU A 623 12.87 39.36 -42.68
N LYS A 624 11.78 38.98 -42.00
CA LYS A 624 11.55 37.58 -41.62
C LYS A 624 11.27 36.70 -42.87
N PRO A 625 11.69 35.42 -42.87
CA PRO A 625 11.50 34.49 -43.99
C PRO A 625 10.03 34.28 -44.39
N PHE A 626 9.13 34.47 -43.44
CA PHE A 626 7.69 34.45 -43.63
C PHE A 626 7.06 35.65 -42.93
N SER A 627 6.17 36.35 -43.62
CA SER A 627 5.41 37.48 -43.07
C SER A 627 3.95 37.39 -43.47
N ALA A 628 3.06 37.26 -42.48
CA ALA A 628 1.61 37.27 -42.69
C ALA A 628 1.06 38.63 -43.16
N MET A 629 1.86 39.70 -43.09
CA MET A 629 1.48 41.05 -43.50
C MET A 629 1.64 41.29 -45.02
N ARG A 630 2.23 40.36 -45.76
CA ARG A 630 2.38 40.43 -47.23
C ARG A 630 1.18 39.82 -47.94
N SER A 631 0.97 40.21 -49.22
CA SER A 631 -0.05 39.59 -50.09
C SER A 631 0.17 38.07 -50.19
N GLU A 632 -0.89 37.30 -50.46
CA GLU A 632 -0.83 35.83 -50.45
C GLU A 632 0.31 35.27 -51.33
N GLU A 633 0.55 35.90 -52.48
CA GLU A 633 1.61 35.56 -53.43
C GLU A 633 3.04 35.90 -52.93
N ASN A 634 3.18 36.84 -51.99
CA ASN A 634 4.47 37.33 -51.45
C ASN A 634 4.70 36.98 -49.97
N ARG A 635 3.92 36.05 -49.41
CA ARG A 635 4.07 35.64 -47.99
C ARG A 635 5.47 35.08 -47.68
N GLY A 636 6.11 34.44 -48.67
CA GLY A 636 7.49 33.95 -48.57
C GLY A 636 8.51 35.01 -48.98
N LEU A 637 9.58 35.17 -48.18
CA LEU A 637 10.65 36.13 -48.46
C LEU A 637 11.40 35.84 -49.76
N ALA A 638 11.61 34.57 -50.09
CA ALA A 638 12.27 34.17 -51.34
C ALA A 638 11.49 34.63 -52.58
N SER A 639 10.17 34.46 -52.61
CA SER A 639 9.31 34.91 -53.72
C SER A 639 9.30 36.44 -53.84
N HIS A 640 9.12 37.14 -52.72
CA HIS A 640 9.15 38.61 -52.68
C HIS A 640 10.49 39.16 -53.19
N PHE A 641 11.60 38.56 -52.78
CA PHE A 641 12.93 38.95 -53.24
C PHE A 641 13.14 38.66 -54.73
N ASN A 642 12.75 37.49 -55.22
CA ASN A 642 12.86 37.15 -56.63
C ASN A 642 12.03 38.09 -57.51
N GLU A 643 10.84 38.51 -57.08
CA GLU A 643 10.04 39.51 -57.77
C GLU A 643 10.71 40.89 -57.77
N ALA A 644 11.26 41.32 -56.63
CA ALA A 644 12.02 42.57 -56.57
C ALA A 644 13.29 42.54 -57.44
N MET A 645 13.95 41.38 -57.58
CA MET A 645 15.06 41.17 -58.51
C MET A 645 14.60 41.28 -59.97
N LYS A 646 13.49 40.62 -60.36
CA LYS A 646 12.91 40.70 -61.71
C LYS A 646 12.57 42.14 -62.08
N GLN A 647 12.03 42.91 -61.14
CA GLN A 647 11.63 44.30 -61.34
C GLN A 647 12.78 45.32 -61.19
N ASN A 648 14.02 44.89 -60.94
CA ASN A 648 15.16 45.76 -60.63
C ASN A 648 14.94 46.72 -59.43
N ARG A 649 14.16 46.30 -58.42
CA ARG A 649 13.83 47.09 -57.21
C ARG A 649 14.50 46.60 -55.93
N VAL A 650 15.55 45.79 -56.06
CA VAL A 650 16.27 45.14 -54.94
C VAL A 650 16.74 46.15 -53.89
N LEU A 651 17.30 47.28 -54.32
CA LEU A 651 17.76 48.35 -53.42
C LEU A 651 16.64 48.93 -52.55
N GLY A 652 15.39 48.82 -53.00
CA GLY A 652 14.21 49.24 -52.25
C GLY A 652 13.94 48.36 -51.02
N ILE A 653 14.24 47.07 -51.11
CA ILE A 653 13.99 46.07 -50.05
C ILE A 653 15.23 45.79 -49.18
N VAL A 654 16.37 46.43 -49.48
CA VAL A 654 17.56 46.38 -48.61
C VAL A 654 17.22 46.98 -47.25
N ASP A 655 17.76 46.37 -46.19
CA ASP A 655 17.58 46.84 -44.83
C ASP A 655 18.10 48.28 -44.67
N SER A 656 17.26 49.15 -44.11
CA SER A 656 17.62 50.54 -43.81
C SER A 656 18.93 50.69 -43.03
N ARG A 657 19.26 49.72 -42.17
CA ARG A 657 20.47 49.69 -41.34
C ARG A 657 21.77 49.65 -42.12
N ILE A 658 21.75 49.05 -43.32
CA ILE A 658 22.97 48.84 -44.11
C ILE A 658 23.03 49.74 -45.34
N LYS A 659 21.95 50.47 -45.66
CA LYS A 659 21.86 51.32 -46.86
C LYS A 659 22.96 52.38 -46.96
N GLU A 660 23.38 52.94 -45.82
CA GLU A 660 24.39 54.02 -45.78
C GLU A 660 25.83 53.50 -45.75
N GLU A 661 26.05 52.25 -45.33
CA GLU A 661 27.39 51.66 -45.15
C GLU A 661 27.83 50.78 -46.33
N CYS A 662 26.88 50.24 -47.10
CA CYS A 662 27.18 49.28 -48.15
C CYS A 662 27.57 49.96 -49.46
N THR A 663 28.52 49.39 -50.22
CA THR A 663 28.63 49.73 -51.63
C THR A 663 27.48 49.04 -52.37
N HIS A 664 26.72 49.82 -53.14
CA HIS A 664 25.55 49.33 -53.87
C HIS A 664 25.91 48.14 -54.78
N GLU A 665 27.13 48.14 -55.32
CA GLU A 665 27.68 47.06 -56.14
C GLU A 665 27.89 45.75 -55.36
N GLN A 666 28.42 45.81 -54.13
CA GLN A 666 28.57 44.61 -53.29
C GLN A 666 27.23 44.01 -52.93
N VAL A 667 26.25 44.82 -52.51
CA VAL A 667 24.90 44.32 -52.17
C VAL A 667 24.24 43.70 -53.40
N LEU A 668 24.36 44.34 -54.56
CA LEU A 668 23.81 43.81 -55.79
C LEU A 668 24.50 42.49 -56.21
N ALA A 669 25.81 42.35 -56.00
CA ALA A 669 26.54 41.11 -56.25
C ALA A 669 26.05 39.97 -55.33
N VAL A 670 25.92 40.22 -54.02
CA VAL A 670 25.37 39.22 -53.08
C VAL A 670 23.92 38.89 -53.42
N ALA A 671 23.11 39.88 -53.82
CA ALA A 671 21.72 39.67 -54.23
C ALA A 671 21.61 38.81 -55.50
N LYS A 672 22.46 39.04 -56.50
CA LYS A 672 22.55 38.21 -57.70
C LYS A 672 22.93 36.76 -57.37
N LEU A 673 23.88 36.57 -56.45
CA LEU A 673 24.27 35.25 -55.96
C LEU A 673 23.12 34.57 -55.19
N ALA A 674 22.43 35.30 -54.32
CA ALA A 674 21.25 34.81 -53.60
C ALA A 674 20.15 34.36 -54.55
N ARG A 675 19.86 35.14 -55.61
CA ARG A 675 18.90 34.77 -56.66
C ARG A 675 19.28 33.44 -57.36
N ARG A 676 20.56 33.23 -57.67
CA ARG A 676 21.05 31.97 -58.25
C ARG A 676 20.86 30.79 -57.28
N CYS A 677 21.11 31.00 -55.98
CA CYS A 677 20.85 29.99 -54.94
C CYS A 677 19.36 29.65 -54.80
N LEU A 678 18.47 30.63 -55.02
CA LEU A 678 17.01 30.50 -54.91
C LEU A 678 16.31 30.02 -56.19
N SER A 679 17.05 29.54 -57.19
CA SER A 679 16.47 28.93 -58.39
C SER A 679 15.52 27.78 -58.03
N LEU A 680 14.35 27.71 -58.68
CA LEU A 680 13.40 26.60 -58.50
C LEU A 680 13.97 25.26 -58.99
N LYS A 681 14.85 25.28 -60.00
CA LYS A 681 15.57 24.10 -60.50
C LYS A 681 16.92 23.99 -59.78
N GLY A 682 17.13 22.96 -58.98
CA GLY A 682 18.34 22.72 -58.20
C GLY A 682 19.60 22.58 -59.03
N LYS A 683 19.49 22.02 -60.25
CA LYS A 683 20.61 21.93 -61.21
C LYS A 683 21.19 23.29 -61.62
N LYS A 684 20.37 24.36 -61.62
CA LYS A 684 20.81 25.73 -61.92
C LYS A 684 21.43 26.44 -60.71
N ARG A 685 21.27 25.90 -59.50
CA ARG A 685 21.89 26.47 -58.30
C ARG A 685 23.40 26.20 -58.34
N PRO A 686 24.25 27.12 -57.88
CA PRO A 686 25.67 26.86 -57.67
C PRO A 686 25.87 25.77 -56.59
N ASN A 687 27.07 25.18 -56.49
CA ASN A 687 27.41 24.38 -55.31
C ASN A 687 27.95 25.27 -54.18
N MET A 688 27.96 24.79 -52.93
CA MET A 688 28.38 25.62 -51.78
C MET A 688 29.84 26.07 -51.85
N ARG A 689 30.72 25.34 -52.56
CA ARG A 689 32.11 25.75 -52.78
C ARG A 689 32.20 26.97 -53.70
N GLU A 690 31.45 26.98 -54.80
CA GLU A 690 31.32 28.14 -55.70
C GLU A 690 30.76 29.35 -54.95
N VAL A 691 29.68 29.15 -54.18
CA VAL A 691 29.06 30.21 -53.36
C VAL A 691 30.06 30.79 -52.37
N SER A 692 30.85 29.94 -51.68
CA SER A 692 31.87 30.38 -50.73
C SER A 692 32.96 31.22 -51.41
N ILE A 693 33.47 30.78 -52.56
CA ILE A 693 34.51 31.50 -53.31
C ILE A 693 33.99 32.85 -53.82
N GLU A 694 32.75 32.88 -54.33
CA GLU A 694 32.13 34.10 -54.85
C GLU A 694 31.89 35.13 -53.74
N LEU A 695 31.41 34.69 -52.56
CA LEU A 695 31.27 35.58 -51.39
C LEU A 695 32.61 36.10 -50.86
N GLU A 696 33.66 35.25 -50.84
CA GLU A 696 35.01 35.69 -50.47
C GLU A 696 35.56 36.73 -51.45
N ARG A 697 35.30 36.55 -52.76
CA ARG A 697 35.66 37.54 -53.79
C ARG A 697 34.92 38.86 -53.56
N ILE A 698 33.59 38.83 -53.40
CA ILE A 698 32.78 40.04 -53.16
C ILE A 698 33.29 40.80 -51.92
N ARG A 699 33.69 40.07 -50.88
CA ARG A 699 34.24 40.66 -49.65
C ARG A 699 35.63 41.26 -49.83
N SER A 700 36.48 40.69 -50.69
CA SER A 700 37.89 41.09 -50.86
C SER A 700 38.14 42.12 -51.97
N SER A 701 37.25 42.23 -52.97
CA SER A 701 37.39 43.18 -54.08
C SER A 701 36.15 44.06 -54.24
N PRO A 702 36.10 45.25 -53.63
CA PRO A 702 35.06 46.24 -53.90
C PRO A 702 35.15 46.85 -55.31
N GLU A 703 36.31 46.77 -55.98
CA GLU A 703 36.65 47.62 -57.14
C GLU A 703 36.72 46.89 -58.51
N ASP A 704 36.66 45.56 -58.59
CA ASP A 704 36.82 44.78 -59.86
C ASP A 704 35.66 43.79 -60.15
N LEU A 705 34.41 44.22 -59.94
CA LEU A 705 33.23 43.43 -60.30
C LEU A 705 32.81 43.66 -61.77
N GLU A 706 33.64 43.25 -62.73
CA GLU A 706 33.12 42.93 -64.07
C GLU A 706 32.28 41.65 -63.98
N VAL A 707 30.97 41.85 -63.92
CA VAL A 707 29.96 40.81 -63.90
C VAL A 707 29.88 40.19 -65.29
N THR A 708 30.23 38.91 -65.42
CA THR A 708 29.91 38.12 -66.60
C THR A 708 28.39 38.06 -66.75
N ILE A 709 27.86 38.78 -67.72
CA ILE A 709 26.46 38.69 -68.15
C ILE A 709 26.39 37.46 -69.06
N GLU A 710 26.03 36.30 -68.51
CA GLU A 710 25.39 35.26 -69.30
C GLU A 710 23.88 35.47 -69.14
N GLU A 711 23.26 35.99 -70.20
CA GLU A 711 21.81 36.01 -70.38
C GLU A 711 21.34 34.55 -70.48
N GLU A 712 20.84 33.97 -69.38
CA GLU A 712 20.06 32.74 -69.48
C GLU A 712 18.61 33.10 -69.83
N GLU A 713 18.18 32.64 -71.00
CA GLU A 713 16.83 32.76 -71.56
C GLU A 713 15.73 32.37 -70.55
N GLU A 714 14.66 33.16 -70.54
CA GLU A 714 13.44 32.95 -69.78
C GLU A 714 12.67 31.73 -70.31
N ASP A 715 12.72 30.60 -69.61
CA ASP A 715 11.72 29.54 -69.76
C ASP A 715 10.55 29.80 -68.79
N GLU A 716 9.35 29.89 -69.35
CA GLU A 716 8.07 30.18 -68.69
C GLU A 716 7.86 29.43 -67.36
N GLU A 717 7.63 30.19 -66.28
CA GLU A 717 7.17 29.68 -64.98
C GLU A 717 5.70 29.23 -65.11
N ILE A 718 5.45 27.93 -65.24
CA ILE A 718 4.10 27.38 -65.08
C ILE A 718 3.74 27.39 -63.58
N ALA A 719 2.79 28.24 -63.21
CA ALA A 719 2.15 28.22 -61.90
C ALA A 719 1.42 26.87 -61.73
N MET A 720 1.86 26.05 -60.77
CA MET A 720 1.12 24.86 -60.34
C MET A 720 0.26 25.23 -59.12
N GLU A 721 -1.06 25.23 -59.30
CA GLU A 721 -2.04 25.37 -58.22
C GLU A 721 -1.93 24.22 -57.21
N MET A 722 -1.80 24.56 -55.93
CA MET A 722 -1.84 23.61 -54.81
C MET A 722 -3.29 23.25 -54.49
N ASN A 723 -3.71 22.02 -54.82
CA ASN A 723 -4.89 21.41 -54.19
C ASN A 723 -4.47 20.77 -52.86
N ILE A 724 -4.91 21.37 -51.75
CA ILE A 724 -4.80 20.79 -50.41
C ILE A 724 -6.08 19.99 -50.15
N ASP A 725 -6.08 18.73 -50.56
CA ASP A 725 -6.99 17.74 -50.00
C ASP A 725 -6.36 16.35 -50.12
N ASP A 726 -5.39 16.08 -49.24
CA ASP A 726 -5.06 14.72 -48.80
C ASP A 726 -4.22 14.75 -47.51
N SER A 727 -4.77 14.12 -46.47
CA SER A 727 -4.22 14.10 -45.11
C SER A 727 -2.96 13.22 -45.05
N TRP A 728 -1.78 13.83 -45.13
CA TRP A 728 -0.50 13.21 -44.77
C TRP A 728 0.02 13.81 -43.46
N SER A 729 0.49 12.97 -42.55
CA SER A 729 1.08 13.39 -41.28
C SER A 729 2.46 14.02 -41.52
N VAL A 730 2.55 15.34 -41.46
CA VAL A 730 3.79 16.10 -41.62
C VAL A 730 4.29 16.57 -40.26
N GLU A 731 5.54 16.24 -39.91
CA GLU A 731 6.22 16.85 -38.77
C GLU A 731 6.73 18.26 -39.14
N MET A 732 5.94 19.28 -38.85
CA MET A 732 6.37 20.68 -38.95
C MET A 732 6.75 21.20 -37.56
N THR A 733 7.92 21.84 -37.44
CA THR A 733 8.31 22.54 -36.21
C THR A 733 8.03 24.04 -36.35
N ALA A 734 6.94 24.51 -35.74
CA ALA A 734 6.65 25.94 -35.63
C ALA A 734 7.44 26.58 -34.46
N PRO A 735 7.90 27.83 -34.57
CA PRO A 735 8.43 28.57 -33.42
C PRO A 735 7.31 28.87 -32.42
N ALA A 736 7.58 28.61 -31.14
CA ALA A 736 6.67 28.93 -30.04
C ALA A 736 6.69 30.44 -29.76
N SER A 737 6.03 31.23 -30.61
CA SER A 737 5.73 32.65 -30.33
C SER A 737 4.60 33.26 -31.18
N LEU A 738 3.79 32.45 -31.89
CA LEU A 738 2.86 33.00 -32.90
C LEU A 738 1.36 32.87 -32.65
N PHE A 739 0.89 32.39 -31.49
CA PHE A 739 -0.55 32.41 -31.20
C PHE A 739 -0.84 32.69 -29.72
N ASP A 740 -1.10 33.97 -29.43
CA ASP A 740 -1.94 34.35 -28.29
C ASP A 740 -3.16 35.06 -28.87
N LEU A 741 -4.23 34.29 -29.12
CA LEU A 741 -5.61 34.76 -29.37
C LEU A 741 -6.50 33.51 -29.41
N SER A 742 -7.15 33.20 -28.29
CA SER A 742 -8.21 32.19 -28.23
C SER A 742 -9.53 32.76 -28.76
N PRO A 743 -10.31 31.94 -29.49
CA PRO A 743 -11.74 31.89 -29.27
C PRO A 743 -12.18 30.47 -28.88
N LYS A 744 -13.00 30.41 -27.83
CA LYS A 744 -13.70 29.21 -27.36
C LYS A 744 -14.59 28.65 -28.46
N LEU A 745 -14.47 27.36 -28.74
CA LEU A 745 -15.52 26.56 -29.38
C LEU A 745 -15.49 25.15 -28.77
N ASP A 746 -16.53 24.85 -28.01
CA ASP A 746 -16.82 23.54 -27.43
C ASP A 746 -17.17 22.56 -28.55
N VAL A 747 -16.32 21.55 -28.79
CA VAL A 747 -16.71 20.33 -29.51
C VAL A 747 -16.00 19.14 -28.85
N GLU A 748 -16.82 18.24 -28.31
CA GLU A 748 -16.45 16.97 -27.67
C GLU A 748 -16.07 15.93 -28.74
N PRO A 749 -14.95 15.18 -28.63
CA PRO A 749 -14.65 14.11 -29.57
C PRO A 749 -15.15 12.74 -29.08
N LEU A 750 -16.00 12.13 -29.89
CA LEU A 750 -16.40 10.72 -29.84
C LEU A 750 -15.20 9.79 -30.06
N VAL A 751 -15.02 8.84 -29.14
CA VAL A 751 -14.03 7.76 -29.20
C VAL A 751 -14.61 6.56 -29.96
N PRO A 752 -13.92 5.97 -30.96
CA PRO A 752 -14.24 4.65 -31.44
C PRO A 752 -13.45 3.58 -30.67
N HIS A 753 -14.17 2.61 -30.14
CA HIS A 753 -13.64 1.35 -29.61
C HIS A 753 -12.89 0.57 -30.70
N GLN A 754 -11.63 0.21 -30.44
CA GLN A 754 -10.96 -0.88 -31.15
C GLN A 754 -10.86 -2.11 -30.25
N THR A 755 -11.42 -3.20 -30.78
CA THR A 755 -11.34 -4.58 -30.33
C THR A 755 -10.01 -5.23 -30.67
N TRP A 756 -9.59 -6.14 -29.79
CA TRP A 756 -8.43 -7.06 -29.77
C TRP A 756 -7.14 -6.55 -29.14
#